data_AF-A0AAD8Y0P5-F1
#
_entry.id   AF-A0AAD8Y0P5-F1
#
_cell.length_a   1.000
_cell.length_b   1.000
_cell.length_c   1.000
_cell.angle_alpha   90.00
_cell.angle_beta   90.00
_cell.angle_gamma   90.00
#
_symmetry.space_group_name_H-M   'P 1'
#
loop_
_entity.id
_entity.type
_entity.pdbx_description
1 polymer ?
#
loop_
_entity_poly.entity_id
_entity_poly.type
_entity_poly.pdbx_seq_one_letter_code
_entity_poly.pdbx_strand_id
1 'polypeptide(L)'
;MSSQSTSNDGSNGRISHRAEGGPDLNYLYATNRDEDDSEIPIFVHPNNNKKNGRNKSKRPVQRGRKKDKRTLRGTTLYLGGEEGPNNKIYCIPGHAERVLCIDTKTDEVYPVGPEFNASNMVQNGKFKWLRGIVVGDIIYGLPCHADCILRIDTRTDEVGVISIPYEEYFDTSIPEKGDKAQTEAYQERHSPWKYHGGTISPHDKCIYAVPQYAKKVLRIDPVTEECSFVGPKFEGRCKWYGGVIGNTDGAIYCIPQNAEGVLRIDASGVNFNGEVDHDPNGLLPSSPEARVLVTTHGNYPLGGHKWHGAAASADGMIVSIPNNADNVLCIKPAAQAMYTSPDTKVDTTPEPEIFILEGQSPGDVATGRHRDDGKYKYLGAMAGTDGHVYCFPSGSERVLQVNTVKRIARSVGPNLLDAGMEPLFQNKWQNGLTNDKEECVYAIPLGAETVLRIKTHSQEDDNEPIVTTWKLPLPNKTLEKWEGGVVAENGIIYCMPNNHKAVLQVVPPYIPSREQLHKANEKKEEERERAREFERQQQQKEMDEKKAKKEQKRQERLEKKNKTGSNNEEISKCNNSIEVAEEKKDEETAKEDEKVIITKKKNLELPSVTPEGIPYKYKTGIATLRSSSHRVKYSLDHRTVNDATSTFLPEELCKEYSLSYAMEKYDFHQKIVELLQSCSPDLVGSFRTLNGDASGSTAAPKLDNFVVPIKSLTRKCQKGKVEAAQQYLSDKIASDEKFLGLFDRFLEEVVLPHFKQRLQSVGAAKPDEAITFYYQRPPTLRIQPGPARAFVKAHDDAEYGHQNGELNFWLPLTSQRKTGVDLWVESKHGAGDYHPVGANAGEVLSFHGSTCRHYVNANHSLWTRMSLDFRVGVSGFFDPSWQMNGTTADHSRRKVSL
;
A
#
# COMPACT_ATOMS: atom_id res chain seq x y z
N MET A 1 -26.07 41.33 5.26
CA MET A 1 -25.14 42.26 4.59
C MET A 1 -24.01 42.61 5.54
N SER A 2 -22.81 42.07 5.32
CA SER A 2 -21.52 42.68 5.66
C SER A 2 -20.46 41.91 4.86
N SER A 3 -20.04 42.50 3.75
CA SER A 3 -19.06 41.95 2.82
C SER A 3 -17.66 42.00 3.44
N GLN A 4 -17.05 40.85 3.72
CA GLN A 4 -15.61 40.76 3.94
C GLN A 4 -14.93 40.22 2.68
N SER A 5 -13.99 41.02 2.18
CA SER A 5 -13.15 40.79 1.01
C SER A 5 -12.20 39.61 1.23
N THR A 6 -12.25 38.61 0.35
CA THR A 6 -11.26 37.54 0.30
C THR A 6 -10.03 37.99 -0.49
N SER A 7 -8.89 38.04 0.19
CA SER A 7 -7.56 38.17 -0.42
C SER A 7 -7.22 36.87 -1.13
N ASN A 8 -6.93 36.98 -2.43
CA ASN A 8 -6.57 35.86 -3.30
C ASN A 8 -5.05 35.65 -3.23
N ASP A 9 -4.58 34.72 -2.40
CA ASP A 9 -3.18 34.32 -2.36
C ASP A 9 -2.96 33.01 -3.14
N GLY A 10 -1.92 33.00 -3.98
CA GLY A 10 -1.73 32.11 -5.12
C GLY A 10 -1.09 30.75 -4.82
N SER A 11 -1.23 30.21 -3.61
CA SER A 11 -0.70 28.89 -3.24
C SER A 11 -1.82 27.85 -3.18
N ASN A 12 -1.70 26.76 -3.95
CA ASN A 12 -2.51 25.53 -3.94
C ASN A 12 -3.72 25.54 -2.99
N GLY A 13 -4.84 26.10 -3.45
CA GLY A 13 -6.03 26.35 -2.65
C GLY A 13 -6.72 25.08 -2.15
N ARG A 14 -6.32 24.59 -0.98
CA ARG A 14 -7.16 23.78 -0.09
C ARG A 14 -7.91 24.75 0.82
N ILE A 15 -9.06 25.26 0.35
CA ILE A 15 -9.97 26.03 1.18
C ILE A 15 -10.87 25.03 1.91
N SER A 16 -10.50 24.66 3.13
CA SER A 16 -11.36 23.90 4.05
C SER A 16 -12.28 24.89 4.77
N HIS A 17 -13.58 24.82 4.47
CA HIS A 17 -14.61 25.50 5.26
C HIS A 17 -15.44 24.42 5.92
N ARG A 18 -15.04 24.00 7.13
CA ARG A 18 -15.86 23.09 7.94
C ARG A 18 -17.13 23.84 8.34
N ALA A 19 -18.24 23.54 7.67
CA ALA A 19 -19.54 24.00 8.10
C ALA A 19 -19.96 23.23 9.37
N GLU A 20 -20.58 23.94 10.32
CA GLU A 20 -20.81 23.47 11.68
C GLU A 20 -21.57 22.14 11.70
N GLY A 21 -20.96 21.08 12.28
CA GLY A 21 -21.56 19.75 12.40
C GLY A 21 -21.45 18.82 11.19
N GLY A 22 -20.77 19.23 10.10
CA GLY A 22 -20.66 18.46 8.85
C GLY A 22 -19.30 17.89 8.50
N PRO A 23 -19.25 16.98 7.50
CA PRO A 23 -17.99 16.49 6.96
C PRO A 23 -17.25 17.60 6.20
N ASP A 24 -15.92 17.48 6.12
CA ASP A 24 -15.11 18.30 5.20
C ASP A 24 -15.04 17.62 3.83
N LEU A 25 -15.19 18.41 2.76
CA LEU A 25 -15.28 17.92 1.39
C LEU A 25 -14.12 18.48 0.56
N ASN A 26 -13.24 17.61 0.10
CA ASN A 26 -12.01 17.99 -0.60
C ASN A 26 -11.88 17.30 -1.96
N TYR A 27 -11.20 17.96 -2.90
CA TYR A 27 -10.83 17.37 -4.19
C TYR A 27 -9.36 17.01 -4.22
N LEU A 28 -9.07 15.74 -4.50
CA LEU A 28 -7.72 15.24 -4.72
C LEU A 28 -7.51 15.00 -6.21
N TYR A 29 -6.50 15.66 -6.78
CA TYR A 29 -6.18 15.57 -8.20
C TYR A 29 -5.02 14.61 -8.42
N ALA A 30 -5.13 13.79 -9.46
CA ALA A 30 -4.05 12.89 -9.84
C ALA A 30 -2.85 13.66 -10.39
N THR A 31 -1.64 13.23 -10.00
CA THR A 31 -0.36 13.74 -10.49
C THR A 31 0.30 12.73 -11.43
N ASN A 32 0.94 13.20 -12.50
CA ASN A 32 1.83 12.37 -13.32
C ASN A 32 3.16 12.22 -12.59
N ARG A 33 3.55 10.99 -12.19
CA ARG A 33 4.92 10.74 -11.70
C ARG A 33 5.96 10.69 -12.83
N ASP A 34 5.52 10.75 -14.09
CA ASP A 34 6.39 10.68 -15.28
C ASP A 34 6.94 12.06 -15.72
N GLU A 35 6.54 13.17 -15.08
CA GLU A 35 7.09 14.50 -15.36
C GLU A 35 8.07 14.92 -14.24
N ASP A 36 9.33 15.00 -14.62
CA ASP A 36 10.47 15.51 -13.87
C ASP A 36 10.17 16.89 -13.24
N ASP A 37 10.24 16.99 -11.92
CA ASP A 37 9.87 18.17 -11.11
C ASP A 37 10.98 19.26 -11.12
N SER A 38 11.60 19.50 -12.28
CA SER A 38 12.79 20.35 -12.42
C SER A 38 12.52 21.84 -12.68
N GLU A 39 11.27 22.31 -12.67
CA GLU A 39 10.95 23.75 -12.86
C GLU A 39 10.02 24.31 -11.78
N ILE A 40 10.60 24.64 -10.61
CA ILE A 40 10.04 25.65 -9.71
C ILE A 40 10.72 26.98 -10.06
N PRO A 41 10.02 27.99 -10.63
CA PRO A 41 10.62 29.29 -10.84
C PRO A 41 10.74 30.04 -9.51
N ILE A 42 11.99 30.37 -9.16
CA ILE A 42 12.37 31.28 -8.07
C ILE A 42 11.68 32.64 -8.32
N PHE A 43 10.82 33.06 -7.40
CA PHE A 43 10.23 34.40 -7.41
C PHE A 43 11.30 35.45 -7.07
N VAL A 44 11.78 36.17 -8.09
CA VAL A 44 12.58 37.39 -7.90
C VAL A 44 11.63 38.57 -7.63
N HIS A 45 11.78 39.22 -6.47
CA HIS A 45 11.09 40.47 -6.15
C HIS A 45 11.49 41.59 -7.13
N PRO A 46 10.53 42.36 -7.70
CA PRO A 46 10.89 43.50 -8.53
C PRO A 46 11.08 44.76 -7.67
N ASN A 47 12.28 45.33 -7.76
CA ASN A 47 12.61 46.65 -7.23
C ASN A 47 11.92 47.76 -8.04
N ASN A 48 11.45 48.77 -7.33
CA ASN A 48 10.88 50.01 -7.84
C ASN A 48 11.85 50.77 -8.76
N ASN A 49 11.37 51.22 -9.93
CA ASN A 49 11.63 52.61 -10.36
C ASN A 49 10.68 53.10 -11.46
N LYS A 50 10.17 54.32 -11.22
CA LYS A 50 9.25 55.10 -12.07
C LYS A 50 9.98 55.71 -13.28
N LYS A 51 9.32 55.80 -14.45
CA LYS A 51 8.82 57.06 -15.06
C LYS A 51 8.54 56.95 -16.58
N ASN A 52 7.45 57.63 -16.96
CA ASN A 52 7.15 58.33 -18.22
C ASN A 52 6.59 57.55 -19.44
N GLY A 53 5.47 58.06 -19.96
CA GLY A 53 5.24 58.19 -21.42
C GLY A 53 3.96 57.59 -21.99
N ARG A 54 3.03 58.46 -22.40
CA ARG A 54 1.70 58.20 -22.98
C ARG A 54 1.65 57.32 -24.25
N ASN A 55 0.60 56.48 -24.30
CA ASN A 55 -0.27 56.05 -25.40
C ASN A 55 0.30 55.86 -26.83
N LYS A 56 0.41 54.60 -27.26
CA LYS A 56 -0.02 54.14 -28.60
C LYS A 56 -0.60 52.72 -28.53
N SER A 57 -1.74 52.54 -29.19
CA SER A 57 -2.51 51.29 -29.31
C SER A 57 -1.67 50.11 -29.80
N LYS A 58 -1.64 49.02 -29.02
CA LYS A 58 -1.27 47.68 -29.52
C LYS A 58 -2.23 46.64 -28.92
N ARG A 59 -2.74 45.80 -29.83
CA ARG A 59 -3.65 44.67 -29.63
C ARG A 59 -3.26 43.84 -28.39
N PRO A 60 -4.22 43.29 -27.63
CA PRO A 60 -3.88 42.40 -26.54
C PRO A 60 -3.18 41.16 -27.12
N VAL A 61 -1.91 41.01 -26.75
CA VAL A 61 -1.12 39.79 -26.94
C VAL A 61 -1.90 38.67 -26.28
N GLN A 62 -2.28 37.65 -27.05
CA GLN A 62 -2.83 36.41 -26.52
C GLN A 62 -1.85 35.87 -25.48
N ARG A 63 -2.20 35.97 -24.20
CA ARG A 63 -1.54 35.19 -23.14
C ARG A 63 -1.72 33.73 -23.52
N GLY A 64 -0.62 33.06 -23.87
CA GLY A 64 -0.61 31.64 -24.14
C GLY A 64 -1.32 30.90 -23.02
N ARG A 65 -2.32 30.08 -23.39
CA ARG A 65 -2.97 29.13 -22.49
C ARG A 65 -1.87 28.33 -21.79
N LYS A 66 -1.78 28.42 -20.44
CA LYS A 66 -1.03 27.43 -19.65
C LYS A 66 -1.50 26.04 -20.09
N LYS A 67 -0.57 25.15 -20.45
CA LYS A 67 -0.90 23.74 -20.73
C LYS A 67 -1.58 23.15 -19.49
N ASP A 68 -2.71 22.50 -19.70
CA ASP A 68 -3.49 21.84 -18.67
C ASP A 68 -2.74 20.57 -18.19
N LYS A 69 -2.15 20.63 -16.99
CA LYS A 69 -1.34 19.57 -16.37
C LYS A 69 -2.17 18.43 -15.74
N ARG A 70 -3.50 18.38 -15.91
CA ARG A 70 -4.35 17.35 -15.30
C ARG A 70 -4.18 15.98 -15.97
N THR A 71 -3.81 14.98 -15.17
CA THR A 71 -3.60 13.56 -15.55
C THR A 71 -4.87 12.86 -16.01
N LEU A 72 -6.00 13.10 -15.33
CA LEU A 72 -7.27 12.46 -15.66
C LEU A 72 -7.93 13.14 -16.87
N ARG A 73 -8.07 12.40 -17.98
CA ARG A 73 -8.70 12.85 -19.23
C ARG A 73 -9.73 11.81 -19.69
N GLY A 74 -10.74 12.25 -20.43
CA GLY A 74 -11.81 11.36 -20.93
C GLY A 74 -13.08 11.39 -20.07
N THR A 75 -13.92 10.37 -20.15
CA THR A 75 -15.18 10.19 -19.40
C THR A 75 -15.29 8.75 -18.95
N THR A 76 -16.05 8.49 -17.89
CA THR A 76 -16.31 7.14 -17.38
C THR A 76 -15.06 6.40 -16.92
N LEU A 77 -14.21 7.13 -16.19
CA LEU A 77 -12.84 6.70 -15.91
C LEU A 77 -12.80 5.47 -15.02
N TYR A 78 -13.37 5.55 -13.82
CA TYR A 78 -13.31 4.49 -12.82
C TYR A 78 -14.72 4.09 -12.36
N LEU A 79 -14.98 2.79 -12.31
CA LEU A 79 -16.31 2.22 -12.03
C LEU A 79 -16.35 1.39 -10.73
N GLY A 80 -15.43 1.70 -9.83
CA GLY A 80 -15.26 1.03 -8.54
C GLY A 80 -13.90 1.36 -7.95
N GLY A 81 -13.68 0.96 -6.71
CA GLY A 81 -12.37 0.98 -6.09
C GLY A 81 -12.42 0.24 -4.77
N GLU A 82 -11.29 -0.33 -4.38
CA GLU A 82 -11.19 -1.12 -3.16
C GLU A 82 -9.93 -0.71 -2.40
N GLU A 83 -10.01 -0.67 -1.07
CA GLU A 83 -8.84 -0.54 -0.22
C GLU A 83 -8.13 -1.89 -0.11
N GLY A 84 -6.85 -1.93 -0.47
CA GLY A 84 -5.98 -3.08 -0.24
C GLY A 84 -5.49 -3.13 1.22
N PRO A 85 -4.99 -4.28 1.70
CA PRO A 85 -4.39 -4.42 3.03
C PRO A 85 -3.22 -3.46 3.33
N ASN A 86 -2.67 -2.81 2.30
CA ASN A 86 -1.63 -1.79 2.41
C ASN A 86 -2.17 -0.39 2.73
N ASN A 87 -3.48 -0.24 2.99
CA ASN A 87 -4.20 1.02 3.20
C ASN A 87 -4.12 1.98 1.99
N LYS A 88 -4.03 1.44 0.78
CA LYS A 88 -4.19 2.22 -0.46
C LYS A 88 -5.46 1.80 -1.15
N ILE A 89 -6.11 2.75 -1.79
CA ILE A 89 -7.30 2.49 -2.60
C ILE A 89 -6.89 2.36 -4.06
N TYR A 90 -7.36 1.32 -4.73
CA TYR A 90 -7.14 1.10 -6.16
C TYR A 90 -8.47 1.26 -6.91
N CYS A 91 -8.57 2.29 -7.74
CA CYS A 91 -9.75 2.53 -8.56
C CYS A 91 -9.74 1.63 -9.80
N ILE A 92 -10.85 0.92 -10.01
CA ILE A 92 -11.04 -0.05 -11.08
C ILE A 92 -11.36 0.68 -12.40
N PRO A 93 -10.51 0.56 -13.44
CA PRO A 93 -10.65 1.32 -14.67
C PRO A 93 -11.81 0.82 -15.54
N GLY A 94 -12.81 1.68 -15.73
CA GLY A 94 -13.86 1.50 -16.74
C GLY A 94 -13.35 1.90 -18.11
N HIS A 95 -13.17 3.20 -18.34
CA HIS A 95 -12.57 3.78 -19.55
C HIS A 95 -11.14 4.25 -19.33
N ALA A 96 -10.74 4.47 -18.08
CA ALA A 96 -9.38 4.88 -17.79
C ALA A 96 -8.38 3.87 -18.36
N GLU A 97 -7.27 4.37 -18.87
CA GLU A 97 -6.24 3.53 -19.47
C GLU A 97 -5.46 2.76 -18.39
N ARG A 98 -5.41 3.27 -17.15
CA ARG A 98 -4.63 2.68 -16.06
C ARG A 98 -5.44 2.66 -14.77
N VAL A 99 -5.11 1.73 -13.88
CA VAL A 99 -5.60 1.72 -12.49
C VAL A 99 -5.14 3.01 -11.81
N LEU A 100 -5.99 3.63 -10.99
CA LEU A 100 -5.61 4.77 -10.16
C LEU A 100 -5.34 4.28 -8.74
N CYS A 101 -4.23 4.68 -8.17
CA CYS A 101 -3.91 4.43 -6.77
C CYS A 101 -4.11 5.71 -5.97
N ILE A 102 -4.70 5.59 -4.78
CA ILE A 102 -4.83 6.64 -3.77
C ILE A 102 -4.10 6.15 -2.52
N ASP A 103 -3.03 6.84 -2.12
CA ASP A 103 -2.36 6.57 -0.85
C ASP A 103 -3.12 7.31 0.27
N THR A 104 -3.84 6.57 1.12
CA THR A 104 -4.71 7.16 2.15
C THR A 104 -3.95 7.82 3.30
N LYS A 105 -2.62 7.62 3.37
CA LYS A 105 -1.76 8.26 4.36
C LYS A 105 -1.29 9.63 3.89
N THR A 106 -1.01 9.78 2.60
CA THR A 106 -0.47 11.02 2.01
C THR A 106 -1.50 11.82 1.21
N ASP A 107 -2.64 11.21 0.91
CA ASP A 107 -3.65 11.70 -0.06
C ASP A 107 -3.10 11.87 -1.48
N GLU A 108 -1.97 11.21 -1.80
CA GLU A 108 -1.44 11.19 -3.17
C GLU A 108 -2.31 10.33 -4.07
N VAL A 109 -2.55 10.82 -5.29
CA VAL A 109 -3.35 10.13 -6.31
C VAL A 109 -2.50 9.98 -7.57
N TYR A 110 -2.26 8.76 -8.04
CA TYR A 110 -1.37 8.50 -9.18
C TYR A 110 -1.72 7.20 -9.92
N PRO A 111 -1.51 7.11 -11.24
CA PRO A 111 -1.78 5.88 -11.99
C PRO A 111 -0.74 4.78 -11.70
N VAL A 112 -1.17 3.51 -11.78
CA VAL A 112 -0.31 2.32 -11.61
C VAL A 112 -0.61 1.28 -12.69
N GLY A 113 0.35 0.38 -12.95
CA GLY A 113 0.16 -0.73 -13.89
C GLY A 113 0.30 -0.37 -15.38
N PRO A 114 0.09 -1.33 -16.29
CA PRO A 114 0.16 -1.10 -17.73
C PRO A 114 -1.07 -0.33 -18.25
N GLU A 115 -1.01 0.11 -19.50
CA GLU A 115 -2.14 0.74 -20.19
C GLU A 115 -3.09 -0.30 -20.82
N PHE A 116 -4.38 -0.11 -20.61
CA PHE A 116 -5.50 -0.89 -21.15
C PHE A 116 -6.40 0.02 -21.98
N ASN A 117 -6.09 0.15 -23.26
CA ASN A 117 -6.69 1.13 -24.17
C ASN A 117 -7.31 0.43 -25.40
N ALA A 118 -7.73 1.22 -26.39
CA ALA A 118 -8.41 0.69 -27.57
C ALA A 118 -7.55 -0.25 -28.43
N SER A 119 -6.22 -0.21 -28.32
CA SER A 119 -5.33 -1.07 -29.12
C SER A 119 -5.13 -2.48 -28.55
N ASN A 120 -5.41 -2.70 -27.26
CA ASN A 120 -5.14 -3.97 -26.59
C ASN A 120 -6.31 -4.54 -25.79
N MET A 121 -7.48 -3.91 -25.87
CA MET A 121 -8.70 -4.37 -25.20
C MET A 121 -9.87 -4.48 -26.16
N VAL A 122 -10.74 -5.47 -25.93
CA VAL A 122 -12.03 -5.58 -26.61
C VAL A 122 -12.89 -4.33 -26.39
N GLN A 123 -13.88 -4.10 -27.27
CA GLN A 123 -14.81 -2.96 -27.18
C GLN A 123 -14.10 -1.58 -27.09
N ASN A 124 -12.96 -1.43 -27.76
CA ASN A 124 -12.13 -0.21 -27.75
C ASN A 124 -11.72 0.24 -26.33
N GLY A 125 -11.57 -0.69 -25.39
CA GLY A 125 -11.15 -0.39 -24.02
C GLY A 125 -12.18 0.39 -23.20
N LYS A 126 -13.46 0.36 -23.59
CA LYS A 126 -14.58 0.96 -22.87
C LYS A 126 -15.18 -0.03 -21.87
N PHE A 127 -15.76 0.51 -20.80
CA PHE A 127 -16.36 -0.19 -19.65
C PHE A 127 -15.69 -1.52 -19.29
N LYS A 128 -14.35 -1.55 -19.22
CA LYS A 128 -13.57 -2.79 -19.15
C LYS A 128 -13.96 -3.63 -17.93
N TRP A 129 -13.77 -3.06 -16.75
CA TRP A 129 -14.06 -3.72 -15.47
C TRP A 129 -15.01 -2.87 -14.62
N LEU A 130 -15.76 -3.55 -13.75
CA LEU A 130 -16.74 -2.95 -12.85
C LEU A 130 -16.56 -3.54 -11.45
N ARG A 131 -16.37 -2.69 -10.44
CA ARG A 131 -16.13 -3.07 -9.02
C ARG A 131 -14.87 -3.94 -8.82
N GLY A 132 -14.34 -3.94 -7.61
CA GLY A 132 -13.26 -4.84 -7.22
C GLY A 132 -13.73 -5.80 -6.14
N ILE A 133 -13.00 -6.90 -5.97
CA ILE A 133 -13.18 -7.81 -4.84
C ILE A 133 -11.80 -8.09 -4.26
N VAL A 134 -11.61 -7.77 -2.98
CA VAL A 134 -10.36 -8.01 -2.26
C VAL A 134 -10.34 -9.46 -1.77
N VAL A 135 -9.31 -10.22 -2.15
CA VAL A 135 -9.02 -11.55 -1.59
C VAL A 135 -7.57 -11.58 -1.15
N GLY A 136 -7.33 -11.57 0.16
CA GLY A 136 -5.99 -11.41 0.72
C GLY A 136 -5.33 -10.13 0.21
N ASP A 137 -4.18 -10.28 -0.46
CA ASP A 137 -3.41 -9.15 -1.00
C ASP A 137 -3.81 -8.74 -2.43
N ILE A 138 -4.77 -9.43 -3.05
CA ILE A 138 -5.13 -9.24 -4.45
C ILE A 138 -6.51 -8.62 -4.58
N ILE A 139 -6.64 -7.63 -5.47
CA ILE A 139 -7.94 -7.09 -5.89
C ILE A 139 -8.27 -7.64 -7.28
N TYR A 140 -9.44 -8.27 -7.39
CA TYR A 140 -9.98 -8.80 -8.65
C TYR A 140 -11.05 -7.85 -9.18
N GLY A 141 -10.80 -7.21 -10.34
CA GLY A 141 -11.80 -6.37 -11.01
C GLY A 141 -12.67 -7.21 -11.96
N LEU A 142 -13.98 -7.16 -11.76
CA LEU A 142 -14.90 -8.04 -12.49
C LEU A 142 -15.09 -7.56 -13.94
N PRO A 143 -15.14 -8.49 -14.92
CA PRO A 143 -15.24 -8.14 -16.33
C PRO A 143 -16.63 -7.58 -16.66
N CYS A 144 -16.69 -6.37 -17.18
CA CYS A 144 -17.94 -5.79 -17.67
C CYS A 144 -17.99 -5.89 -19.21
N HIS A 145 -17.10 -5.19 -19.92
CA HIS A 145 -16.88 -5.37 -21.36
C HIS A 145 -15.58 -6.14 -21.63
N ALA A 146 -14.62 -6.10 -20.71
CA ALA A 146 -13.35 -6.81 -20.83
C ALA A 146 -13.55 -8.33 -20.94
N ASP A 147 -12.68 -8.99 -21.70
CA ASP A 147 -12.66 -10.45 -21.87
C ASP A 147 -11.73 -11.18 -20.88
N CYS A 148 -11.25 -10.46 -19.87
CA CYS A 148 -10.36 -10.96 -18.83
C CYS A 148 -10.70 -10.33 -17.47
N ILE A 149 -10.24 -10.94 -16.37
CA ILE A 149 -10.35 -10.37 -15.02
C ILE A 149 -9.18 -9.41 -14.81
N LEU A 150 -9.41 -8.25 -14.18
CA LEU A 150 -8.32 -7.39 -13.72
C LEU A 150 -7.74 -7.96 -12.42
N ARG A 151 -6.41 -8.01 -12.31
CA ARG A 151 -5.71 -8.50 -11.12
C ARG A 151 -4.75 -7.43 -10.62
N ILE A 152 -4.89 -7.01 -9.36
CA ILE A 152 -4.01 -6.00 -8.74
C ILE A 152 -3.39 -6.60 -7.48
N ASP A 153 -2.06 -6.74 -7.44
CA ASP A 153 -1.32 -7.13 -6.23
C ASP A 153 -0.99 -5.89 -5.41
N THR A 154 -1.68 -5.75 -4.28
CA THR A 154 -1.59 -4.55 -3.43
C THR A 154 -0.26 -4.47 -2.67
N ARG A 155 0.54 -5.54 -2.59
CA ARG A 155 1.86 -5.50 -1.96
C ARG A 155 2.90 -4.81 -2.84
N THR A 156 2.70 -4.89 -4.15
CA THR A 156 3.68 -4.46 -5.15
C THR A 156 3.18 -3.36 -6.07
N ASP A 157 1.89 -3.01 -5.99
CA ASP A 157 1.18 -2.18 -6.96
C ASP A 157 1.19 -2.78 -8.39
N GLU A 158 1.49 -4.09 -8.52
CA GLU A 158 1.52 -4.78 -9.81
C GLU A 158 0.10 -5.02 -10.32
N VAL A 159 -0.13 -4.68 -11.59
CA VAL A 159 -1.42 -4.84 -12.25
C VAL A 159 -1.24 -5.77 -13.44
N GLY A 160 -2.11 -6.78 -13.53
CA GLY A 160 -2.16 -7.76 -14.61
C GLY A 160 -3.60 -8.17 -14.90
N VAL A 161 -3.75 -9.25 -15.67
CA VAL A 161 -5.06 -9.80 -16.04
C VAL A 161 -5.06 -11.32 -15.99
N ILE A 162 -6.24 -11.90 -15.79
CA ILE A 162 -6.49 -13.36 -15.79
C ILE A 162 -7.42 -13.70 -16.96
N SER A 163 -7.05 -14.71 -17.76
CA SER A 163 -7.82 -15.18 -18.91
C SER A 163 -9.13 -15.85 -18.50
N ILE A 164 -10.16 -15.67 -19.31
CA ILE A 164 -11.44 -16.38 -19.19
C ILE A 164 -11.55 -17.39 -20.35
N PRO A 165 -11.79 -18.69 -20.08
CA PRO A 165 -11.77 -19.73 -21.11
C PRO A 165 -13.11 -19.84 -21.86
N TYR A 166 -13.49 -18.83 -22.64
CA TYR A 166 -14.76 -18.83 -23.37
C TYR A 166 -14.90 -20.03 -24.34
N GLU A 167 -13.82 -20.42 -25.00
CA GLU A 167 -13.82 -21.50 -25.99
C GLU A 167 -14.03 -22.90 -25.39
N GLU A 168 -13.85 -23.07 -24.07
CA GLU A 168 -14.09 -24.34 -23.38
C GLU A 168 -15.57 -24.53 -23.00
N TYR A 169 -16.33 -23.43 -22.86
CA TYR A 169 -17.68 -23.45 -22.29
C TYR A 169 -18.79 -23.02 -23.27
N PHE A 170 -18.43 -22.46 -24.43
CA PHE A 170 -19.38 -21.97 -25.44
C PHE A 170 -19.05 -22.53 -26.82
N ASP A 171 -20.07 -22.63 -27.68
CA ASP A 171 -19.90 -23.20 -29.02
C ASP A 171 -18.92 -22.37 -29.87
N THR A 172 -17.99 -23.08 -30.51
CA THR A 172 -16.97 -22.55 -31.41
C THR A 172 -17.24 -22.88 -32.88
N SER A 173 -18.33 -23.60 -33.17
CA SER A 173 -18.72 -23.97 -34.53
C SER A 173 -19.06 -22.72 -35.36
N ILE A 174 -18.48 -22.63 -36.56
CA ILE A 174 -18.73 -21.53 -37.49
C ILE A 174 -19.95 -21.91 -38.36
N PRO A 175 -20.99 -21.08 -38.45
CA PRO A 175 -22.14 -21.35 -39.33
C PRO A 175 -21.74 -21.52 -40.80
N GLU A 176 -22.48 -22.33 -41.57
CA GLU A 176 -22.26 -22.46 -43.02
C GLU A 176 -22.48 -21.09 -43.70
N LYS A 177 -21.40 -20.46 -44.18
CA LYS A 177 -21.31 -19.06 -44.70
C LYS A 177 -21.12 -17.96 -43.65
N GLY A 178 -20.76 -18.33 -42.43
CA GLY A 178 -20.45 -17.42 -41.35
C GLY A 178 -18.96 -17.11 -41.17
N ASP A 179 -18.66 -16.22 -40.25
CA ASP A 179 -17.30 -15.94 -39.78
C ASP A 179 -17.15 -16.30 -38.29
N LYS A 180 -15.91 -16.22 -37.79
CA LYS A 180 -15.61 -16.50 -36.38
C LYS A 180 -16.37 -15.55 -35.42
N ALA A 181 -16.77 -14.36 -35.86
CA ALA A 181 -17.48 -13.41 -35.01
C ALA A 181 -18.92 -13.86 -34.68
N GLN A 182 -19.43 -14.86 -35.42
CA GLN A 182 -20.74 -15.44 -35.22
C GLN A 182 -20.75 -16.65 -34.26
N THR A 183 -19.59 -17.13 -33.81
CA THR A 183 -19.56 -18.21 -32.81
C THR A 183 -20.05 -17.70 -31.46
N GLU A 184 -20.67 -18.59 -30.68
CA GLU A 184 -21.17 -18.23 -29.35
C GLU A 184 -20.03 -17.78 -28.43
N ALA A 185 -18.90 -18.49 -28.46
CA ALA A 185 -17.71 -18.13 -27.69
C ALA A 185 -17.20 -16.71 -28.03
N TYR A 186 -17.17 -16.34 -29.32
CA TYR A 186 -16.76 -15.00 -29.72
C TYR A 186 -17.76 -13.95 -29.24
N GLN A 187 -19.05 -14.20 -29.39
CA GLN A 187 -20.10 -13.28 -28.96
C GLN A 187 -20.07 -13.06 -27.45
N GLU A 188 -19.97 -14.12 -26.64
CA GLU A 188 -19.86 -14.00 -25.18
C GLU A 188 -18.59 -13.26 -24.78
N ARG A 189 -17.44 -13.54 -25.42
CA ARG A 189 -16.18 -12.82 -25.19
C ARG A 189 -16.33 -11.32 -25.40
N HIS A 190 -17.00 -10.90 -26.47
CA HIS A 190 -17.10 -9.50 -26.89
C HIS A 190 -18.39 -8.80 -26.47
N SER A 191 -19.26 -9.47 -25.70
CA SER A 191 -20.51 -8.87 -25.27
C SER A 191 -20.29 -7.72 -24.29
N PRO A 192 -21.09 -6.63 -24.39
CA PRO A 192 -21.06 -5.56 -23.41
C PRO A 192 -21.85 -5.95 -22.16
N TRP A 193 -21.50 -5.35 -21.02
CA TRP A 193 -22.24 -5.46 -19.75
C TRP A 193 -22.47 -6.91 -19.29
N LYS A 194 -21.46 -7.76 -19.44
CA LYS A 194 -21.55 -9.20 -19.17
C LYS A 194 -21.94 -9.47 -17.72
N TYR A 195 -21.19 -8.89 -16.80
CA TYR A 195 -21.40 -9.07 -15.37
C TYR A 195 -21.60 -7.74 -14.67
N HIS A 196 -22.49 -7.73 -13.67
CA HIS A 196 -22.79 -6.53 -12.90
C HIS A 196 -22.70 -6.80 -11.40
N GLY A 197 -21.48 -6.73 -10.89
CA GLY A 197 -21.15 -7.08 -9.52
C GLY A 197 -20.92 -8.59 -9.34
N GLY A 198 -20.61 -8.96 -8.11
CA GLY A 198 -20.22 -10.29 -7.71
C GLY A 198 -19.76 -10.28 -6.27
N THR A 199 -19.55 -11.46 -5.70
CA THR A 199 -19.07 -11.59 -4.33
C THR A 199 -18.37 -12.93 -4.13
N ILE A 200 -17.73 -13.10 -2.98
CA ILE A 200 -17.03 -14.33 -2.60
C ILE A 200 -18.02 -15.27 -1.93
N SER A 201 -18.08 -16.51 -2.40
CA SER A 201 -18.82 -17.57 -1.71
C SER A 201 -18.07 -17.96 -0.42
N PRO A 202 -18.75 -17.99 0.75
CA PRO A 202 -18.14 -18.48 1.98
C PRO A 202 -17.85 -19.99 1.94
N HIS A 203 -18.47 -20.74 1.02
CA HIS A 203 -18.38 -22.20 0.96
C HIS A 203 -17.09 -22.69 0.30
N ASP A 204 -16.76 -22.18 -0.88
CA ASP A 204 -15.59 -22.59 -1.67
C ASP A 204 -14.55 -21.47 -1.84
N LYS A 205 -14.79 -20.30 -1.24
CA LYS A 205 -13.93 -19.11 -1.27
C LYS A 205 -13.67 -18.56 -2.68
N CYS A 206 -14.47 -18.98 -3.67
CA CYS A 206 -14.39 -18.47 -5.02
C CYS A 206 -15.27 -17.25 -5.22
N ILE A 207 -14.92 -16.44 -6.21
CA ILE A 207 -15.67 -15.26 -6.61
C ILE A 207 -16.71 -15.67 -7.66
N TYR A 208 -17.94 -15.19 -7.52
CA TYR A 208 -19.00 -15.39 -8.50
C TYR A 208 -19.48 -14.05 -9.04
N ALA A 209 -19.33 -13.84 -10.35
CA ALA A 209 -19.80 -12.64 -11.03
C ALA A 209 -21.23 -12.84 -11.57
N VAL A 210 -22.09 -11.86 -11.29
CA VAL A 210 -23.53 -11.93 -11.54
C VAL A 210 -23.83 -11.65 -13.02
N PRO A 211 -24.50 -12.57 -13.75
CA PRO A 211 -24.74 -12.44 -15.19
C PRO A 211 -25.80 -11.38 -15.49
N GLN A 212 -25.39 -10.22 -15.98
CA GLN A 212 -26.31 -9.15 -16.39
C GLN A 212 -26.76 -9.35 -17.83
N TYR A 213 -25.78 -9.41 -18.74
CA TYR A 213 -25.97 -9.78 -20.14
C TYR A 213 -25.44 -11.19 -20.44
N ALA A 214 -24.38 -11.62 -19.75
CA ALA A 214 -23.74 -12.92 -19.97
C ALA A 214 -24.75 -14.07 -19.86
N LYS A 215 -24.52 -15.15 -20.61
CA LYS A 215 -25.41 -16.31 -20.60
C LYS A 215 -25.25 -17.20 -19.37
N LYS A 216 -24.09 -17.20 -18.71
CA LYS A 216 -23.80 -18.02 -17.54
C LYS A 216 -23.17 -17.21 -16.42
N VAL A 217 -23.24 -17.71 -15.19
CA VAL A 217 -22.51 -17.15 -14.04
C VAL A 217 -21.02 -17.47 -14.22
N LEU A 218 -20.15 -16.49 -13.96
CA LEU A 218 -18.70 -16.69 -13.99
C LEU A 218 -18.19 -16.96 -12.58
N ARG A 219 -17.46 -18.06 -12.42
CA ARG A 219 -16.73 -18.44 -11.21
C ARG A 219 -15.24 -18.16 -11.42
N ILE A 220 -14.58 -17.59 -10.41
CA ILE A 220 -13.15 -17.28 -10.42
C ILE A 220 -12.56 -17.85 -9.14
N ASP A 221 -11.58 -18.74 -9.26
CA ASP A 221 -10.85 -19.30 -8.13
C ASP A 221 -9.63 -18.42 -7.81
N PRO A 222 -9.61 -17.70 -6.68
CA PRO A 222 -8.49 -16.82 -6.36
C PRO A 222 -7.21 -17.56 -5.94
N VAL A 223 -7.28 -18.87 -5.64
CA VAL A 223 -6.12 -19.69 -5.27
C VAL A 223 -5.39 -20.18 -6.52
N THR A 224 -6.12 -20.71 -7.50
CA THR A 224 -5.54 -21.20 -8.75
C THR A 224 -5.45 -20.12 -9.84
N GLU A 225 -6.18 -19.02 -9.66
CA GLU A 225 -6.40 -17.97 -10.68
C GLU A 225 -7.06 -18.50 -11.96
N GLU A 226 -7.86 -19.56 -11.84
CA GLU A 226 -8.63 -20.14 -12.95
C GLU A 226 -10.08 -19.64 -12.96
N CYS A 227 -10.65 -19.51 -14.15
CA CYS A 227 -12.03 -19.09 -14.37
C CYS A 227 -12.86 -20.25 -14.95
N SER A 228 -14.12 -20.40 -14.52
CA SER A 228 -15.06 -21.38 -15.06
C SER A 228 -16.48 -20.80 -15.11
N PHE A 229 -17.40 -21.47 -15.82
CA PHE A 229 -18.80 -21.03 -15.92
C PHE A 229 -19.74 -22.04 -15.26
N VAL A 230 -20.71 -21.54 -14.48
CA VAL A 230 -21.67 -22.35 -13.73
C VAL A 230 -23.12 -22.00 -14.11
N GLY A 231 -24.03 -22.94 -13.87
CA GLY A 231 -25.46 -22.76 -14.11
C GLY A 231 -25.91 -22.91 -15.58
N PRO A 232 -27.22 -22.83 -15.81
CA PRO A 232 -27.81 -22.94 -17.14
C PRO A 232 -27.56 -21.68 -17.98
N LYS A 233 -27.94 -21.73 -19.26
CA LYS A 233 -27.92 -20.55 -20.13
C LYS A 233 -29.11 -19.65 -19.85
N PHE A 234 -28.86 -18.36 -19.64
CA PHE A 234 -29.87 -17.33 -19.37
C PHE A 234 -29.91 -16.30 -20.49
N GLU A 235 -31.03 -16.26 -21.22
CA GLU A 235 -31.24 -15.32 -22.32
C GLU A 235 -31.75 -13.95 -21.84
N GLY A 236 -31.49 -12.91 -22.63
CA GLY A 236 -31.94 -11.55 -22.35
C GLY A 236 -30.89 -10.65 -21.68
N ARG A 237 -31.25 -9.37 -21.54
CA ARG A 237 -30.36 -8.27 -21.13
C ARG A 237 -30.79 -7.66 -19.81
N CYS A 238 -29.83 -7.13 -19.05
CA CYS A 238 -30.09 -6.48 -17.76
C CYS A 238 -30.86 -7.41 -16.81
N LYS A 239 -30.50 -8.71 -16.77
CA LYS A 239 -31.25 -9.74 -16.05
C LYS A 239 -31.23 -9.50 -14.55
N TRP A 240 -30.04 -9.57 -13.96
CA TRP A 240 -29.81 -9.33 -12.54
C TRP A 240 -28.81 -8.19 -12.31
N TYR A 241 -28.94 -7.53 -11.17
CA TYR A 241 -28.13 -6.38 -10.79
C TYR A 241 -27.55 -6.59 -9.39
N GLY A 242 -26.24 -6.84 -9.29
CA GLY A 242 -25.56 -7.12 -8.03
C GLY A 242 -25.90 -8.51 -7.45
N GLY A 243 -25.08 -8.93 -6.48
CA GLY A 243 -25.24 -10.17 -5.74
C GLY A 243 -24.91 -9.95 -4.27
N VAL A 244 -25.76 -10.46 -3.37
CA VAL A 244 -25.62 -10.30 -1.92
C VAL A 244 -25.58 -11.69 -1.28
N ILE A 245 -24.65 -11.90 -0.35
CA ILE A 245 -24.50 -13.17 0.36
C ILE A 245 -25.64 -13.30 1.38
N GLY A 246 -26.32 -14.45 1.39
CA GLY A 246 -27.24 -14.84 2.44
C GLY A 246 -26.49 -15.21 3.70
N ASN A 247 -26.80 -14.57 4.83
CA ASN A 247 -26.07 -14.77 6.09
C ASN A 247 -26.31 -16.14 6.74
N THR A 248 -27.43 -16.81 6.44
CA THR A 248 -27.80 -18.11 7.02
C THR A 248 -27.37 -19.30 6.18
N ASP A 249 -27.50 -19.22 4.85
CA ASP A 249 -27.15 -20.30 3.93
C ASP A 249 -25.84 -20.08 3.18
N GLY A 250 -25.26 -18.88 3.21
CA GLY A 250 -24.04 -18.54 2.48
C GLY A 250 -24.20 -18.51 0.95
N ALA A 251 -25.41 -18.64 0.42
CA ALA A 251 -25.66 -18.57 -1.02
C ALA A 251 -25.66 -17.11 -1.50
N ILE A 252 -25.45 -16.89 -2.80
CA ILE A 252 -25.45 -15.55 -3.40
C ILE A 252 -26.80 -15.30 -4.06
N TYR A 253 -27.48 -14.24 -3.65
CA TYR A 253 -28.79 -13.83 -4.16
C TYR A 253 -28.65 -12.61 -5.08
N CYS A 254 -29.09 -12.75 -6.33
CA CYS A 254 -28.98 -11.71 -7.35
C CYS A 254 -30.35 -11.09 -7.65
N ILE A 255 -30.39 -9.76 -7.69
CA ILE A 255 -31.65 -9.02 -7.69
C ILE A 255 -32.22 -8.90 -9.12
N PRO A 256 -33.48 -9.30 -9.38
CA PRO A 256 -34.06 -9.30 -10.72
C PRO A 256 -34.36 -7.89 -11.22
N GLN A 257 -33.55 -7.38 -12.15
CA GLN A 257 -33.82 -6.11 -12.81
C GLN A 257 -34.84 -6.31 -13.95
N ASN A 258 -34.51 -7.16 -14.91
CA ASN A 258 -35.42 -7.60 -15.99
C ASN A 258 -35.77 -9.09 -15.94
N ALA A 259 -35.07 -9.89 -15.12
CA ALA A 259 -35.39 -11.30 -14.94
C ALA A 259 -36.74 -11.53 -14.23
N GLU A 260 -37.26 -12.75 -14.35
CA GLU A 260 -38.52 -13.19 -13.75
C GLU A 260 -38.41 -13.60 -12.28
N GLY A 261 -37.19 -13.72 -11.75
CA GLY A 261 -36.99 -14.17 -10.37
C GLY A 261 -35.59 -13.85 -9.85
N VAL A 262 -35.43 -13.98 -8.54
CA VAL A 262 -34.15 -13.85 -7.83
C VAL A 262 -33.26 -15.04 -8.20
N LEU A 263 -32.05 -14.79 -8.70
CA LEU A 263 -31.08 -15.87 -8.94
C LEU A 263 -30.40 -16.22 -7.62
N ARG A 264 -30.41 -17.50 -7.24
CA ARG A 264 -29.68 -18.04 -6.09
C ARG A 264 -28.55 -18.92 -6.59
N ILE A 265 -27.32 -18.61 -6.20
CA ILE A 265 -26.10 -19.37 -6.52
C ILE A 265 -25.61 -19.99 -5.21
N ASP A 266 -25.73 -21.31 -5.09
CA ASP A 266 -25.29 -22.08 -3.92
C ASP A 266 -24.10 -22.96 -4.29
N ALA A 267 -22.93 -22.64 -3.72
CA ALA A 267 -21.68 -23.35 -3.95
C ALA A 267 -21.36 -24.39 -2.85
N SER A 268 -22.29 -24.67 -1.92
CA SER A 268 -22.02 -25.59 -0.82
C SER A 268 -21.77 -27.03 -1.29
N GLY A 269 -22.26 -27.40 -2.48
CA GLY A 269 -22.04 -28.71 -3.10
C GLY A 269 -20.60 -28.98 -3.53
N VAL A 270 -19.76 -27.95 -3.68
CA VAL A 270 -18.34 -28.11 -4.08
C VAL A 270 -17.56 -28.97 -3.08
N ASN A 271 -17.90 -28.89 -1.79
CA ASN A 271 -17.26 -29.66 -0.72
C ASN A 271 -18.04 -30.94 -0.33
N PHE A 272 -19.06 -31.33 -1.10
CA PHE A 272 -19.90 -32.49 -0.80
C PHE A 272 -19.30 -33.78 -1.38
N ASN A 273 -19.20 -34.83 -0.55
CA ASN A 273 -18.53 -36.09 -0.90
C ASN A 273 -19.47 -37.12 -1.57
N GLY A 274 -20.79 -36.87 -1.58
CA GLY A 274 -21.77 -37.76 -2.21
C GLY A 274 -22.00 -37.49 -3.71
N GLU A 275 -22.86 -38.32 -4.29
CA GLU A 275 -23.44 -38.07 -5.62
C GLU A 275 -24.42 -36.89 -5.52
N VAL A 276 -24.32 -35.96 -6.47
CA VAL A 276 -25.24 -34.83 -6.60
C VAL A 276 -26.24 -35.16 -7.69
N ASP A 277 -27.53 -35.26 -7.33
CA ASP A 277 -28.62 -35.62 -8.25
C ASP A 277 -29.05 -34.47 -9.19
N HIS A 278 -28.40 -33.31 -9.09
CA HIS A 278 -28.71 -32.15 -9.92
C HIS A 278 -27.95 -32.24 -11.26
N ASP A 279 -28.69 -32.22 -12.38
CA ASP A 279 -28.15 -32.19 -13.73
C ASP A 279 -27.19 -30.99 -13.87
N PRO A 280 -25.88 -31.21 -14.09
CA PRO A 280 -24.90 -30.15 -14.11
C PRO A 280 -24.90 -29.41 -15.45
N ASN A 281 -26.02 -28.89 -15.98
CA ASN A 281 -26.00 -27.91 -17.09
C ASN A 281 -25.14 -28.28 -18.33
N GLY A 282 -24.90 -29.58 -18.58
CA GLY A 282 -23.96 -30.09 -19.60
C GLY A 282 -22.47 -30.13 -19.22
N LEU A 283 -22.10 -30.09 -17.95
CA LEU A 283 -20.72 -30.16 -17.42
C LEU A 283 -20.41 -31.56 -16.85
N LEU A 284 -19.13 -31.92 -16.77
CA LEU A 284 -18.70 -33.21 -16.23
C LEU A 284 -18.95 -33.26 -14.70
N PRO A 285 -19.63 -34.31 -14.16
CA PRO A 285 -19.96 -34.43 -12.72
C PRO A 285 -18.76 -34.42 -11.76
N SER A 286 -17.55 -34.63 -12.28
CA SER A 286 -16.30 -34.65 -11.52
C SER A 286 -15.71 -33.26 -11.26
N SER A 287 -16.22 -32.21 -11.90
CA SER A 287 -15.68 -30.85 -11.78
C SER A 287 -16.31 -30.07 -10.60
N PRO A 288 -15.57 -29.16 -9.93
CA PRO A 288 -16.14 -28.30 -8.89
C PRO A 288 -17.32 -27.45 -9.39
N GLU A 289 -17.24 -26.89 -10.59
CA GLU A 289 -18.26 -26.06 -11.21
C GLU A 289 -19.59 -26.80 -11.45
N ALA A 290 -19.55 -28.11 -11.71
CA ALA A 290 -20.76 -28.93 -11.85
C ALA A 290 -21.54 -29.07 -10.53
N ARG A 291 -20.91 -28.81 -9.38
CA ARG A 291 -21.51 -28.93 -8.04
C ARG A 291 -22.06 -27.61 -7.49
N VAL A 292 -22.02 -26.54 -8.29
CA VAL A 292 -22.64 -25.25 -7.95
C VAL A 292 -24.08 -25.24 -8.43
N LEU A 293 -25.02 -25.15 -7.49
CA LEU A 293 -26.44 -25.11 -7.78
C LEU A 293 -26.88 -23.68 -8.10
N VAL A 294 -27.48 -23.48 -9.27
CA VAL A 294 -28.00 -22.19 -9.70
C VAL A 294 -29.50 -22.30 -9.93
N THR A 295 -30.30 -21.60 -9.13
CA THR A 295 -31.78 -21.67 -9.12
C THR A 295 -32.40 -20.28 -9.24
N THR A 296 -33.66 -20.19 -9.68
CA THR A 296 -34.40 -18.92 -9.79
C THR A 296 -35.66 -18.98 -8.94
N HIS A 297 -35.92 -17.93 -8.16
CA HIS A 297 -36.96 -17.87 -7.13
C HIS A 297 -37.92 -16.69 -7.32
N GLY A 298 -39.22 -16.93 -7.13
CA GLY A 298 -40.27 -15.95 -7.39
C GLY A 298 -40.82 -16.01 -8.82
N ASN A 299 -41.76 -15.12 -9.13
CA ASN A 299 -42.41 -15.03 -10.45
C ASN A 299 -42.84 -13.58 -10.71
N TYR A 300 -41.99 -12.82 -11.38
CA TYR A 300 -42.15 -11.40 -11.68
C TYR A 300 -42.20 -11.18 -13.20
N PRO A 301 -42.88 -10.13 -13.68
CA PRO A 301 -42.91 -9.82 -15.11
C PRO A 301 -41.50 -9.60 -15.69
N LEU A 302 -41.25 -10.13 -16.90
CA LEU A 302 -40.04 -9.82 -17.66
C LEU A 302 -39.91 -8.31 -17.93
N GLY A 303 -38.67 -7.82 -17.86
CA GLY A 303 -38.36 -6.43 -18.13
C GLY A 303 -38.70 -5.48 -16.96
N GLY A 304 -38.93 -4.22 -17.31
CA GLY A 304 -39.40 -3.17 -16.38
C GLY A 304 -38.31 -2.46 -15.58
N HIS A 305 -37.07 -2.94 -15.55
CA HIS A 305 -35.99 -2.41 -14.70
C HIS A 305 -36.41 -2.26 -13.23
N LYS A 306 -37.06 -3.29 -12.69
CA LYS A 306 -37.83 -3.28 -11.44
C LYS A 306 -37.02 -2.76 -10.26
N TRP A 307 -35.94 -3.46 -9.92
CA TRP A 307 -35.07 -3.15 -8.79
C TRP A 307 -33.61 -2.97 -9.24
N HIS A 308 -32.86 -2.13 -8.53
CA HIS A 308 -31.51 -1.70 -8.88
C HIS A 308 -30.49 -2.12 -7.82
N GLY A 309 -30.31 -3.43 -7.64
CA GLY A 309 -29.46 -4.00 -6.59
C GLY A 309 -30.17 -4.11 -5.24
N ALA A 310 -29.37 -4.35 -4.20
CA ALA A 310 -29.85 -4.53 -2.84
C ALA A 310 -28.78 -4.16 -1.80
N ALA A 311 -29.22 -4.00 -0.56
CA ALA A 311 -28.38 -3.99 0.64
C ALA A 311 -28.92 -5.04 1.62
N ALA A 312 -28.03 -5.66 2.41
CA ALA A 312 -28.42 -6.55 3.50
C ALA A 312 -28.56 -5.75 4.80
N SER A 313 -29.68 -5.88 5.51
CA SER A 313 -29.86 -5.37 6.87
C SER A 313 -29.06 -6.21 7.88
N ALA A 314 -28.96 -5.71 9.12
CA ALA A 314 -28.22 -6.38 10.19
C ALA A 314 -28.79 -7.76 10.59
N ASP A 315 -30.09 -7.99 10.38
CA ASP A 315 -30.74 -9.30 10.57
C ASP A 315 -30.50 -10.28 9.41
N GLY A 316 -29.82 -9.84 8.33
CA GLY A 316 -29.52 -10.64 7.15
C GLY A 316 -30.57 -10.62 6.05
N MET A 317 -31.67 -9.88 6.23
CA MET A 317 -32.64 -9.70 5.17
C MET A 317 -32.02 -8.90 4.02
N ILE A 318 -32.18 -9.38 2.80
CA ILE A 318 -31.71 -8.68 1.60
C ILE A 318 -32.85 -7.81 1.10
N VAL A 319 -32.62 -6.49 1.06
CA VAL A 319 -33.61 -5.48 0.69
C VAL A 319 -33.26 -4.88 -0.66
N SER A 320 -34.12 -5.08 -1.65
CA SER A 320 -33.92 -4.54 -2.99
C SER A 320 -34.15 -3.03 -3.05
N ILE A 321 -33.55 -2.39 -4.06
CA ILE A 321 -33.69 -0.95 -4.29
C ILE A 321 -34.80 -0.71 -5.31
N PRO A 322 -35.96 -0.12 -4.93
CA PRO A 322 -37.06 0.12 -5.86
C PRO A 322 -36.71 1.21 -6.89
N ASN A 323 -36.45 0.80 -8.12
CA ASN A 323 -36.11 1.71 -9.20
C ASN A 323 -37.36 2.11 -9.98
N ASN A 324 -37.92 1.16 -10.74
CA ASN A 324 -39.18 1.34 -11.44
C ASN A 324 -40.34 0.60 -10.77
N ALA A 325 -40.06 -0.37 -9.91
CA ALA A 325 -41.08 -1.01 -9.09
C ALA A 325 -41.62 -0.04 -8.03
N ASP A 326 -42.91 -0.12 -7.74
CA ASP A 326 -43.59 0.68 -6.70
C ASP A 326 -43.53 0.02 -5.31
N ASN A 327 -42.69 -1.01 -5.19
CA ASN A 327 -42.58 -1.82 -3.99
C ASN A 327 -41.14 -2.31 -3.78
N VAL A 328 -40.84 -2.67 -2.55
CA VAL A 328 -39.53 -3.18 -2.14
C VAL A 328 -39.61 -4.70 -2.10
N LEU A 329 -38.67 -5.38 -2.76
CA LEU A 329 -38.53 -6.83 -2.71
C LEU A 329 -37.58 -7.19 -1.57
N CYS A 330 -38.06 -7.98 -0.61
CA CYS A 330 -37.28 -8.48 0.52
C CYS A 330 -37.08 -9.99 0.38
N ILE A 331 -35.83 -10.42 0.60
CA ILE A 331 -35.43 -11.83 0.51
C ILE A 331 -34.81 -12.19 1.85
N LYS A 332 -35.47 -13.11 2.56
CA LYS A 332 -34.88 -13.78 3.70
C LYS A 332 -34.13 -15.00 3.16
N PRO A 333 -32.80 -15.07 3.32
CA PRO A 333 -32.04 -16.21 2.85
C PRO A 333 -32.56 -17.52 3.45
N ALA A 334 -32.36 -18.63 2.75
CA ALA A 334 -32.77 -19.94 3.23
C ALA A 334 -32.14 -20.25 4.60
N ALA A 335 -32.82 -21.05 5.43
CA ALA A 335 -32.35 -21.32 6.79
C ALA A 335 -30.95 -21.99 6.84
N GLN A 336 -30.59 -22.72 5.77
CA GLN A 336 -29.33 -23.42 5.63
C GLN A 336 -28.97 -23.59 4.14
N ALA A 337 -27.69 -23.85 3.86
CA ALA A 337 -27.22 -24.21 2.52
C ALA A 337 -27.85 -25.55 2.06
N MET A 338 -27.87 -25.80 0.75
CA MET A 338 -28.34 -27.07 0.20
C MET A 338 -27.59 -28.27 0.79
N TYR A 339 -26.27 -28.13 0.93
CA TYR A 339 -25.38 -29.15 1.50
C TYR A 339 -24.72 -28.59 2.76
N THR A 340 -25.28 -28.92 3.93
CA THR A 340 -24.80 -28.42 5.23
C THR A 340 -23.53 -29.10 5.72
N SER A 341 -23.27 -30.34 5.27
CA SER A 341 -22.05 -31.09 5.57
C SER A 341 -21.74 -32.09 4.45
N PRO A 342 -20.50 -32.59 4.36
CA PRO A 342 -20.10 -33.55 3.33
C PRO A 342 -20.91 -34.85 3.32
N ASP A 343 -21.61 -35.17 4.41
CA ASP A 343 -22.33 -36.43 4.65
C ASP A 343 -23.85 -36.22 4.90
N THR A 344 -24.39 -35.03 4.62
CA THR A 344 -25.81 -34.71 4.88
C THR A 344 -26.73 -35.52 3.97
N LYS A 345 -27.76 -36.16 4.55
CA LYS A 345 -28.88 -36.70 3.76
C LYS A 345 -29.76 -35.56 3.28
N VAL A 346 -29.93 -35.45 1.96
CA VAL A 346 -30.81 -34.48 1.31
C VAL A 346 -32.24 -34.72 1.79
N ASP A 347 -32.72 -33.95 2.76
CA ASP A 347 -34.15 -33.92 3.07
C ASP A 347 -34.57 -32.48 3.36
N THR A 348 -35.64 -32.08 2.67
CA THR A 348 -36.20 -30.72 2.52
C THR A 348 -35.24 -29.69 1.87
N THR A 349 -35.53 -29.31 0.62
CA THR A 349 -34.86 -28.21 -0.10
C THR A 349 -34.98 -26.92 0.73
N PRO A 350 -33.89 -26.36 1.28
CA PRO A 350 -33.98 -25.12 2.03
C PRO A 350 -34.22 -23.98 1.04
N GLU A 351 -35.41 -23.40 1.09
CA GLU A 351 -35.91 -22.34 0.21
C GLU A 351 -35.83 -20.96 0.88
N PRO A 352 -35.51 -19.89 0.15
CA PRO A 352 -35.61 -18.53 0.66
C PRO A 352 -37.07 -18.09 0.83
N GLU A 353 -37.36 -17.32 1.87
CA GLU A 353 -38.66 -16.65 2.01
C GLU A 353 -38.59 -15.29 1.29
N ILE A 354 -39.49 -15.07 0.33
CA ILE A 354 -39.54 -13.85 -0.45
C ILE A 354 -40.86 -13.14 -0.23
N PHE A 355 -40.83 -11.84 0.04
CA PHE A 355 -42.03 -11.01 0.20
C PHE A 355 -41.82 -9.60 -0.34
N ILE A 356 -42.93 -8.92 -0.59
CA ILE A 356 -42.98 -7.56 -1.12
C ILE A 356 -43.47 -6.62 -0.01
N LEU A 357 -42.81 -5.48 0.16
CA LEU A 357 -43.26 -4.38 1.01
C LEU A 357 -43.77 -3.23 0.15
N GLU A 358 -45.01 -2.83 0.41
CA GLU A 358 -45.54 -1.56 -0.06
C GLU A 358 -45.14 -0.43 0.90
N GLY A 359 -45.24 0.81 0.44
CA GLY A 359 -45.07 1.98 1.28
C GLY A 359 -46.11 2.00 2.42
N GLN A 360 -45.70 2.38 3.63
CA GLN A 360 -46.59 2.49 4.79
C GLN A 360 -47.76 3.45 4.51
N SER A 361 -47.50 4.50 3.74
CA SER A 361 -48.47 5.47 3.24
C SER A 361 -48.35 5.61 1.72
N PRO A 362 -49.44 6.00 1.04
CA PRO A 362 -49.37 6.40 -0.37
C PRO A 362 -48.30 7.48 -0.55
N GLY A 363 -47.32 7.21 -1.42
CA GLY A 363 -46.23 8.15 -1.69
C GLY A 363 -44.89 7.82 -1.03
N ASP A 364 -44.78 6.79 -0.18
CA ASP A 364 -43.49 6.42 0.42
C ASP A 364 -42.50 5.86 -0.60
N VAL A 365 -42.95 4.95 -1.46
CA VAL A 365 -42.17 4.42 -2.59
C VAL A 365 -42.57 5.19 -3.84
N ALA A 366 -42.25 6.49 -3.88
CA ALA A 366 -42.62 7.36 -4.98
C ALA A 366 -41.43 7.95 -5.73
N THR A 367 -41.72 8.37 -6.96
CA THR A 367 -40.83 9.21 -7.74
C THR A 367 -41.08 10.69 -7.40
N GLY A 368 -40.14 11.56 -7.76
CA GLY A 368 -40.26 12.99 -7.54
C GLY A 368 -41.32 13.64 -8.45
N ARG A 369 -41.74 14.86 -8.09
CA ARG A 369 -42.84 15.58 -8.77
C ARG A 369 -42.56 15.95 -10.22
N HIS A 370 -41.33 15.79 -10.68
CA HIS A 370 -40.91 16.11 -12.06
C HIS A 370 -41.35 15.05 -13.09
N ARG A 371 -41.93 13.93 -12.65
CA ARG A 371 -42.44 12.87 -13.54
C ARG A 371 -43.64 12.16 -12.94
N ASP A 372 -44.46 11.60 -13.82
CA ASP A 372 -45.72 10.89 -13.51
C ASP A 372 -45.69 9.40 -13.91
N ASP A 373 -44.61 8.93 -14.56
CA ASP A 373 -44.46 7.55 -15.01
C ASP A 373 -44.09 6.53 -13.91
N GLY A 374 -43.89 7.01 -12.68
CA GLY A 374 -43.51 6.20 -11.53
C GLY A 374 -42.06 5.67 -11.56
N LYS A 375 -41.19 6.08 -12.49
CA LYS A 375 -39.87 5.44 -12.70
C LYS A 375 -38.70 6.17 -12.03
N TYR A 376 -37.56 5.49 -11.93
CA TYR A 376 -36.28 6.04 -11.49
C TYR A 376 -36.28 6.64 -10.08
N LYS A 377 -36.93 5.96 -9.13
CA LYS A 377 -37.13 6.47 -7.76
C LYS A 377 -35.81 6.45 -6.96
N TYR A 378 -35.24 5.26 -6.78
CA TYR A 378 -34.03 5.02 -6.00
C TYR A 378 -33.04 4.18 -6.81
N LEU A 379 -31.74 4.46 -6.68
CA LEU A 379 -30.68 3.72 -7.41
C LEU A 379 -29.57 3.17 -6.52
N GLY A 380 -29.57 3.48 -5.22
CA GLY A 380 -28.63 2.93 -4.26
C GLY A 380 -29.29 2.74 -2.90
N ALA A 381 -28.68 1.90 -2.06
CA ALA A 381 -29.03 1.79 -0.66
C ALA A 381 -27.85 1.27 0.15
N MET A 382 -27.88 1.52 1.46
CA MET A 382 -26.98 0.89 2.43
C MET A 382 -27.74 0.60 3.72
N ALA A 383 -27.27 -0.40 4.47
CA ALA A 383 -27.73 -0.60 5.83
C ALA A 383 -27.16 0.47 6.76
N GLY A 384 -28.00 1.01 7.64
CA GLY A 384 -27.58 1.81 8.77
C GLY A 384 -27.03 0.97 9.91
N THR A 385 -26.39 1.62 10.88
CA THR A 385 -25.93 0.97 12.11
C THR A 385 -27.08 0.58 13.06
N ASP A 386 -28.28 1.04 12.77
CA ASP A 386 -29.53 0.75 13.47
C ASP A 386 -30.20 -0.56 13.01
N GLY A 387 -29.68 -1.17 11.95
CA GLY A 387 -30.20 -2.38 11.34
C GLY A 387 -31.26 -2.14 10.26
N HIS A 388 -31.62 -0.90 9.95
CA HIS A 388 -32.52 -0.57 8.84
C HIS A 388 -31.76 -0.41 7.52
N VAL A 389 -32.45 -0.51 6.39
CA VAL A 389 -31.88 -0.18 5.06
C VAL A 389 -32.40 1.17 4.60
N TYR A 390 -31.50 2.01 4.08
CA TYR A 390 -31.80 3.35 3.60
C TYR A 390 -31.57 3.43 2.09
N CYS A 391 -32.62 3.63 1.30
CA CYS A 391 -32.51 3.83 -0.14
C CYS A 391 -32.33 5.31 -0.49
N PHE A 392 -31.37 5.58 -1.36
CA PHE A 392 -30.95 6.92 -1.75
C PHE A 392 -31.83 7.48 -2.87
N PRO A 393 -32.42 8.68 -2.68
CA PRO A 393 -33.30 9.28 -3.67
C PRO A 393 -32.55 9.65 -4.94
N SER A 394 -32.68 8.87 -6.00
CA SER A 394 -32.12 9.24 -7.31
C SER A 394 -33.04 10.21 -8.03
N GLY A 395 -34.31 9.82 -8.22
CA GLY A 395 -35.40 10.66 -8.69
C GLY A 395 -36.46 10.92 -7.62
N SER A 396 -36.48 10.19 -6.50
CA SER A 396 -37.34 10.53 -5.36
C SER A 396 -36.91 11.86 -4.70
N GLU A 397 -37.79 12.46 -3.90
CA GLU A 397 -37.53 13.67 -3.12
C GLU A 397 -37.26 13.40 -1.63
N ARG A 398 -37.38 12.13 -1.20
CA ARG A 398 -37.17 11.71 0.19
C ARG A 398 -36.34 10.44 0.26
N VAL A 399 -35.68 10.22 1.40
CA VAL A 399 -35.00 8.95 1.69
C VAL A 399 -36.04 7.92 2.07
N LEU A 400 -35.91 6.69 1.57
CA LEU A 400 -36.75 5.56 1.97
C LEU A 400 -36.01 4.74 3.04
N GLN A 401 -36.63 4.54 4.19
CA GLN A 401 -36.16 3.61 5.23
C GLN A 401 -36.98 2.32 5.15
N VAL A 402 -36.29 1.18 5.20
CA VAL A 402 -36.89 -0.15 5.27
C VAL A 402 -36.50 -0.79 6.60
N ASN A 403 -37.51 -1.03 7.44
CA ASN A 403 -37.39 -1.81 8.66
C ASN A 403 -37.85 -3.25 8.40
N THR A 404 -36.90 -4.16 8.37
CA THR A 404 -37.11 -5.57 8.03
C THR A 404 -37.76 -6.37 9.15
N VAL A 405 -37.51 -5.99 10.40
CA VAL A 405 -38.13 -6.60 11.60
C VAL A 405 -39.61 -6.26 11.68
N LYS A 406 -39.97 -4.98 11.51
CA LYS A 406 -41.36 -4.50 11.49
C LYS A 406 -42.05 -4.72 10.14
N ARG A 407 -41.29 -5.07 9.09
CA ARG A 407 -41.76 -5.19 7.69
C ARG A 407 -42.45 -3.92 7.19
N ILE A 408 -41.79 -2.77 7.39
CA ILE A 408 -42.32 -1.44 7.02
C ILE A 408 -41.31 -0.74 6.11
N ALA A 409 -41.79 -0.18 5.00
CA ALA A 409 -41.04 0.78 4.17
C ALA A 409 -41.70 2.16 4.27
N ARG A 410 -40.95 3.20 4.65
CA ARG A 410 -41.49 4.56 4.83
C ARG A 410 -40.49 5.64 4.43
N SER A 411 -40.99 6.80 3.99
CA SER A 411 -40.15 7.98 3.78
C SER A 411 -39.70 8.58 5.11
N VAL A 412 -38.43 8.99 5.20
CA VAL A 412 -37.83 9.61 6.39
C VAL A 412 -37.13 10.93 6.05
N GLY A 413 -37.08 11.84 7.02
CA GLY A 413 -36.48 13.16 6.86
C GLY A 413 -37.33 14.10 5.98
N PRO A 414 -36.87 15.34 5.75
CA PRO A 414 -37.65 16.33 5.00
C PRO A 414 -37.75 15.97 3.51
N ASN A 415 -38.68 16.62 2.80
CA ASN A 415 -38.60 16.71 1.34
C ASN A 415 -37.36 17.52 0.96
N LEU A 416 -36.40 16.89 0.30
CA LEU A 416 -35.08 17.46 0.04
C LEU A 416 -35.13 18.69 -0.88
N LEU A 417 -36.13 18.76 -1.76
CA LEU A 417 -36.32 19.91 -2.65
C LEU A 417 -36.97 21.07 -1.89
N ASP A 418 -38.09 20.82 -1.21
CA ASP A 418 -38.83 21.87 -0.49
C ASP A 418 -38.00 22.46 0.66
N ALA A 419 -37.13 21.66 1.28
CA ALA A 419 -36.17 22.11 2.29
C ALA A 419 -34.94 22.85 1.70
N GLY A 420 -34.84 22.98 0.37
CA GLY A 420 -33.70 23.63 -0.29
C GLY A 420 -32.37 22.88 -0.15
N MET A 421 -32.43 21.58 0.14
CA MET A 421 -31.28 20.73 0.45
C MET A 421 -30.60 20.18 -0.81
N GLU A 422 -31.35 19.93 -1.88
CA GLU A 422 -30.81 19.53 -3.20
C GLU A 422 -31.72 20.06 -4.33
N PRO A 423 -31.19 20.89 -5.25
CA PRO A 423 -32.00 21.47 -6.33
C PRO A 423 -32.22 20.51 -7.51
N LEU A 424 -31.42 19.45 -7.67
CA LEU A 424 -31.54 18.54 -8.81
C LEU A 424 -32.72 17.57 -8.65
N PHE A 425 -33.47 17.33 -9.72
CA PHE A 425 -34.66 16.46 -9.68
C PHE A 425 -34.35 14.96 -9.83
N GLN A 426 -33.26 14.59 -10.52
CA GLN A 426 -33.01 13.22 -10.94
C GLN A 426 -31.52 12.86 -10.98
N ASN A 427 -31.21 11.55 -10.97
CA ASN A 427 -29.85 11.01 -10.99
C ASN A 427 -28.95 11.63 -9.91
N LYS A 428 -29.52 11.92 -8.74
CA LYS A 428 -28.84 12.60 -7.64
C LYS A 428 -27.74 11.72 -7.02
N TRP A 429 -28.15 10.62 -6.40
CA TRP A 429 -27.29 9.67 -5.70
C TRP A 429 -27.65 8.23 -6.13
N GLN A 430 -26.64 7.38 -6.31
CA GLN A 430 -26.81 6.00 -6.80
C GLN A 430 -25.99 4.96 -6.02
N ASN A 431 -24.93 5.36 -5.31
CA ASN A 431 -24.17 4.49 -4.43
C ASN A 431 -23.99 5.17 -3.07
N GLY A 432 -23.50 4.44 -2.08
CA GLY A 432 -23.29 4.96 -0.75
C GLY A 432 -22.47 4.03 0.11
N LEU A 433 -22.17 4.48 1.32
CA LEU A 433 -21.31 3.80 2.27
C LEU A 433 -21.83 4.04 3.68
N THR A 434 -21.65 3.05 4.55
CA THR A 434 -21.92 3.18 5.97
C THR A 434 -20.61 3.48 6.69
N ASN A 435 -20.59 4.53 7.49
CA ASN A 435 -19.50 4.83 8.41
C ASN A 435 -19.97 4.48 9.83
N ASP A 436 -19.54 3.33 10.32
CA ASP A 436 -19.98 2.80 11.61
C ASP A 436 -19.49 3.66 12.78
N LYS A 437 -18.29 4.25 12.67
CA LYS A 437 -17.72 5.14 13.72
C LYS A 437 -18.55 6.41 13.92
N GLU A 438 -19.22 6.88 12.86
CA GLU A 438 -20.11 8.04 12.92
C GLU A 438 -21.59 7.66 13.06
N GLU A 439 -21.93 6.38 12.95
CA GLU A 439 -23.31 5.90 12.85
C GLU A 439 -24.08 6.61 11.73
N CYS A 440 -23.45 6.73 10.57
CA CYS A 440 -24.01 7.46 9.43
C CYS A 440 -23.91 6.68 8.13
N VAL A 441 -24.94 6.84 7.30
CA VAL A 441 -24.94 6.42 5.90
C VAL A 441 -24.72 7.65 5.01
N TYR A 442 -23.78 7.54 4.09
CA TYR A 442 -23.45 8.57 3.09
C TYR A 442 -23.88 8.11 1.71
N ALA A 443 -24.57 8.97 0.96
CA ALA A 443 -24.84 8.72 -0.46
C ALA A 443 -23.90 9.54 -1.35
N ILE A 444 -23.25 8.86 -2.30
CA ILE A 444 -22.24 9.42 -3.18
C ILE A 444 -22.92 10.18 -4.33
N PRO A 445 -22.54 11.45 -4.56
CA PRO A 445 -23.19 12.28 -5.58
C PRO A 445 -22.80 11.84 -6.99
N LEU A 446 -23.80 11.33 -7.71
CA LEU A 446 -23.69 11.05 -9.14
C LEU A 446 -23.92 12.34 -9.93
N GLY A 447 -25.13 12.88 -9.87
CA GLY A 447 -25.53 14.16 -10.43
C GLY A 447 -25.70 15.27 -9.39
N ALA A 448 -26.00 14.92 -8.13
CA ALA A 448 -26.31 15.86 -7.06
C ALA A 448 -25.22 16.93 -6.87
N GLU A 449 -25.64 18.13 -6.42
CA GLU A 449 -24.71 19.20 -6.01
C GLU A 449 -24.25 19.04 -4.56
N THR A 450 -24.76 18.04 -3.86
CA THR A 450 -24.51 17.79 -2.44
C THR A 450 -24.20 16.32 -2.13
N VAL A 451 -23.46 16.07 -1.05
CA VAL A 451 -23.35 14.74 -0.42
C VAL A 451 -24.52 14.58 0.54
N LEU A 452 -25.27 13.49 0.44
CA LEU A 452 -26.34 13.14 1.39
C LEU A 452 -25.76 12.35 2.56
N ARG A 453 -26.14 12.71 3.78
CA ARG A 453 -25.73 12.06 5.03
C ARG A 453 -26.95 11.78 5.90
N ILE A 454 -27.10 10.54 6.35
CA ILE A 454 -28.20 10.04 7.17
C ILE A 454 -27.61 9.50 8.47
N LYS A 455 -27.93 10.11 9.61
CA LYS A 455 -27.51 9.60 10.93
C LYS A 455 -28.55 8.61 11.45
N THR A 456 -28.13 7.39 11.79
CA THR A 456 -29.03 6.23 11.89
C THR A 456 -29.56 5.90 13.29
N HIS A 457 -28.98 6.44 14.37
CA HIS A 457 -29.39 6.29 15.79
C HIS A 457 -29.38 4.85 16.37
N SER A 458 -28.86 4.68 17.59
CA SER A 458 -28.79 3.39 18.29
C SER A 458 -30.14 2.95 18.88
N GLN A 459 -30.39 1.64 18.85
CA GLN A 459 -31.66 0.91 19.04
C GLN A 459 -32.52 1.12 20.31
N GLU A 460 -32.42 2.23 21.06
CA GLU A 460 -33.17 2.40 22.32
C GLU A 460 -34.19 3.55 22.37
N ASP A 461 -34.43 4.30 21.29
CA ASP A 461 -35.54 5.27 21.25
C ASP A 461 -36.15 5.38 19.84
N ASP A 462 -37.46 5.63 19.78
CA ASP A 462 -38.31 5.80 18.58
C ASP A 462 -37.97 7.08 17.76
N ASN A 463 -36.72 7.56 17.81
CA ASN A 463 -36.26 8.79 17.19
C ASN A 463 -36.01 8.61 15.69
N GLU A 464 -36.52 9.57 14.90
CA GLU A 464 -36.40 9.60 13.43
C GLU A 464 -34.92 9.79 12.98
N PRO A 465 -34.45 9.09 11.92
CA PRO A 465 -33.11 9.30 11.38
C PRO A 465 -32.93 10.75 10.88
N ILE A 466 -31.75 11.32 11.13
CA ILE A 466 -31.47 12.71 10.75
C ILE A 466 -30.87 12.73 9.34
N VAL A 467 -31.64 13.27 8.39
CA VAL A 467 -31.24 13.42 6.98
C VAL A 467 -30.70 14.84 6.73
N THR A 468 -29.46 14.93 6.22
CA THR A 468 -28.74 16.20 5.94
C THR A 468 -28.03 16.15 4.59
N THR A 469 -27.79 17.30 3.95
CA THR A 469 -26.97 17.39 2.73
C THR A 469 -25.86 18.43 2.89
N TRP A 470 -24.73 18.20 2.21
CA TRP A 470 -23.54 19.06 2.28
C TRP A 470 -23.06 19.46 0.89
N LYS A 471 -22.94 20.76 0.63
CA LYS A 471 -22.61 21.30 -0.70
C LYS A 471 -21.21 20.93 -1.13
N LEU A 472 -21.10 20.39 -2.35
CA LEU A 472 -19.83 20.06 -2.96
C LEU A 472 -19.00 21.31 -3.29
N PRO A 473 -17.66 21.25 -3.16
CA PRO A 473 -16.75 22.29 -3.63
C PRO A 473 -16.89 22.54 -5.14
N LEU A 474 -16.57 23.75 -5.60
CA LEU A 474 -16.52 24.05 -7.03
C LEU A 474 -15.23 23.48 -7.66
N PRO A 475 -15.29 22.90 -8.88
CA PRO A 475 -16.46 22.73 -9.74
C PRO A 475 -17.31 21.49 -9.36
N ASN A 476 -18.64 21.59 -9.41
CA ASN A 476 -19.57 20.50 -9.01
C ASN A 476 -20.71 20.23 -10.02
N LYS A 477 -20.78 20.96 -11.13
CA LYS A 477 -21.88 20.87 -12.12
C LYS A 477 -21.76 19.75 -13.15
N THR A 478 -20.71 18.95 -13.07
CA THR A 478 -20.54 17.77 -13.94
C THR A 478 -21.58 16.70 -13.55
N LEU A 479 -22.08 15.94 -14.52
CA LEU A 479 -22.94 14.76 -14.28
C LEU A 479 -22.10 13.49 -14.19
N GLU A 480 -22.60 12.47 -13.48
CA GLU A 480 -21.92 11.18 -13.23
C GLU A 480 -20.51 11.39 -12.64
N LYS A 481 -20.41 12.24 -11.61
CA LYS A 481 -19.14 12.73 -11.08
C LYS A 481 -18.28 11.61 -10.51
N TRP A 482 -18.85 10.82 -9.62
CA TRP A 482 -18.22 9.69 -8.96
C TRP A 482 -19.15 8.49 -9.03
N GLU A 483 -18.59 7.31 -9.29
CA GLU A 483 -19.39 6.09 -9.36
C GLU A 483 -19.75 5.59 -7.97
N GLY A 484 -18.78 5.56 -7.06
CA GLY A 484 -18.95 5.08 -5.68
C GLY A 484 -17.79 5.57 -4.82
N GLY A 485 -17.58 4.96 -3.67
CA GLY A 485 -16.46 5.30 -2.80
C GLY A 485 -16.01 4.13 -1.94
N VAL A 486 -14.99 4.37 -1.12
CA VAL A 486 -14.46 3.44 -0.11
C VAL A 486 -14.31 4.21 1.19
N VAL A 487 -14.80 3.64 2.30
CA VAL A 487 -14.43 4.08 3.65
C VAL A 487 -13.08 3.47 3.94
N ALA A 488 -12.03 4.29 3.96
CA ALA A 488 -10.69 3.81 4.28
C ALA A 488 -10.58 3.47 5.77
N GLU A 489 -9.58 2.68 6.16
CA GLU A 489 -9.28 2.33 7.56
C GLU A 489 -9.10 3.58 8.46
N ASN A 490 -8.57 4.66 7.88
CA ASN A 490 -8.44 5.96 8.53
C ASN A 490 -9.79 6.66 8.83
N GLY A 491 -10.91 6.10 8.36
CA GLY A 491 -12.27 6.58 8.53
C GLY A 491 -12.73 7.61 7.48
N ILE A 492 -11.86 8.02 6.57
CA ILE A 492 -12.16 8.98 5.50
C ILE A 492 -12.79 8.23 4.32
N ILE A 493 -13.76 8.86 3.68
CA ILE A 493 -14.40 8.30 2.48
C ILE A 493 -13.76 8.91 1.24
N TYR A 494 -13.30 8.07 0.31
CA TYR A 494 -12.75 8.49 -0.97
C TYR A 494 -13.66 8.02 -2.11
N CYS A 495 -14.11 8.94 -2.96
CA CYS A 495 -15.04 8.65 -4.05
C CYS A 495 -14.31 8.59 -5.40
N MET A 496 -14.54 7.50 -6.13
CA MET A 496 -13.79 7.16 -7.34
C MET A 496 -14.25 8.02 -8.52
N PRO A 497 -13.35 8.77 -9.19
CA PRO A 497 -13.72 9.68 -10.25
C PRO A 497 -14.28 8.93 -11.46
N ASN A 498 -15.53 9.23 -11.82
CA ASN A 498 -16.16 8.72 -13.04
C ASN A 498 -15.99 9.77 -14.15
N ASN A 499 -16.83 10.81 -14.19
CA ASN A 499 -16.65 11.94 -15.10
C ASN A 499 -15.94 13.13 -14.44
N HIS A 500 -15.92 13.22 -13.11
CA HIS A 500 -15.15 14.25 -12.42
C HIS A 500 -13.64 13.99 -12.56
N LYS A 501 -12.82 15.05 -12.48
CA LYS A 501 -11.35 14.98 -12.68
C LYS A 501 -10.56 15.01 -11.38
N ALA A 502 -11.24 14.72 -10.28
CA ALA A 502 -10.67 14.61 -8.94
C ALA A 502 -11.42 13.54 -8.18
N VAL A 503 -10.73 12.85 -7.29
CA VAL A 503 -11.32 12.05 -6.21
C VAL A 503 -12.02 13.02 -5.25
N LEU A 504 -13.25 12.71 -4.83
CA LEU A 504 -13.90 13.42 -3.73
C LEU A 504 -13.52 12.75 -2.43
N GLN A 505 -12.87 13.48 -1.55
CA GLN A 505 -12.57 13.07 -0.18
C GLN A 505 -13.63 13.66 0.74
N VAL A 506 -14.34 12.81 1.48
CA VAL A 506 -15.33 13.19 2.51
C VAL A 506 -14.73 12.80 3.85
N VAL A 507 -14.34 13.80 4.64
CA VAL A 507 -13.72 13.63 5.96
C VAL A 507 -14.81 13.79 7.03
N PRO A 508 -15.19 12.71 7.73
CA PRO A 508 -16.22 12.79 8.77
C PRO A 508 -15.94 13.82 9.89
N PRO A 509 -16.99 14.36 10.54
CA PRO A 509 -16.88 15.29 11.66
C PRO A 509 -16.06 14.80 12.85
N TYR A 510 -16.01 13.48 13.11
CA TYR A 510 -15.24 12.94 14.24
C TYR A 510 -13.73 12.95 13.99
N ILE A 511 -13.29 13.12 12.73
CA ILE A 511 -11.88 13.24 12.40
C ILE A 511 -11.43 14.69 12.69
N PRO A 512 -10.31 14.88 13.43
CA PRO A 512 -9.79 16.21 13.72
C PRO A 512 -9.43 16.97 12.43
N SER A 513 -9.77 18.26 12.37
CA SER A 513 -9.36 19.10 11.26
C SER A 513 -7.84 19.33 11.27
N ARG A 514 -7.28 19.75 10.13
CA ARG A 514 -5.84 20.05 10.02
C ARG A 514 -5.38 21.13 11.02
N GLU A 515 -6.24 22.11 11.30
CA GLU A 515 -5.97 23.13 12.31
C GLU A 515 -5.93 22.54 13.73
N GLN A 516 -6.84 21.62 14.06
CA GLN A 516 -6.84 20.91 15.34
C GLN A 516 -5.59 20.04 15.51
N LEU A 517 -5.16 19.36 14.44
CA LEU A 517 -3.92 18.60 14.38
C LEU A 517 -2.68 19.47 14.57
N HIS A 518 -2.62 20.64 13.92
CA HIS A 518 -1.52 21.59 14.10
C HIS A 518 -1.41 22.07 15.55
N LYS A 519 -2.53 22.51 16.15
CA LYS A 519 -2.57 22.93 17.56
C LYS A 519 -2.18 21.80 18.51
N ALA A 520 -2.60 20.57 18.22
CA ALA A 520 -2.22 19.40 19.02
C ALA A 520 -0.72 19.06 18.89
N ASN A 521 -0.14 19.19 17.69
CA ASN A 521 1.28 18.98 17.45
C ASN A 521 2.15 20.06 18.12
N GLU A 522 1.74 21.33 18.04
CA GLU A 522 2.39 22.45 18.74
C GLU A 522 2.41 22.18 20.25
N LYS A 523 1.27 21.83 20.83
CA LYS A 523 1.18 21.47 22.26
C LYS A 523 2.06 20.28 22.63
N LYS A 524 2.14 19.27 21.78
CA LYS A 524 2.99 18.09 22.01
C LYS A 524 4.48 18.42 21.94
N GLU A 525 4.88 19.34 21.07
CA GLU A 525 6.26 19.82 21.01
C GLU A 525 6.60 20.71 22.21
N GLU A 526 5.68 21.57 22.68
CA GLU A 526 5.84 22.31 23.94
C GLU A 526 6.00 21.39 25.16
N GLU A 527 5.29 20.26 25.20
CA GLU A 527 5.44 19.23 26.24
C GLU A 527 6.80 18.52 26.14
N ARG A 528 7.27 18.23 24.92
CA ARG A 528 8.61 17.66 24.69
C ARG A 528 9.73 18.63 25.05
N GLU A 529 9.59 19.91 24.74
CA GLU A 529 10.56 20.92 25.13
C GLU A 529 10.63 21.06 26.65
N ARG A 530 9.50 21.08 27.35
CA ARG A 530 9.45 21.06 28.82
C ARG A 530 10.14 19.81 29.40
N ALA A 531 9.94 18.64 28.81
CA ALA A 531 10.62 17.41 29.22
C ALA A 531 12.15 17.49 28.99
N ARG A 532 12.59 17.99 27.82
CA ARG A 532 14.01 18.21 27.49
C ARG A 532 14.67 19.24 28.42
N GLU A 533 13.97 20.29 28.81
CA GLU A 533 14.47 21.25 29.81
C GLU A 533 14.60 20.63 31.19
N PHE A 534 13.62 19.83 31.61
CA PHE A 534 13.69 19.11 32.87
C PHE A 534 14.87 18.13 32.92
N GLU A 535 15.10 17.36 31.85
CA GLU A 535 16.27 16.47 31.74
C GLU A 535 17.59 17.25 31.75
N ARG A 536 17.68 18.38 31.03
CA ARG A 536 18.88 19.23 31.05
C ARG A 536 19.18 19.77 32.45
N GLN A 537 18.16 20.18 33.20
CA GLN A 537 18.32 20.64 34.59
C GLN A 537 18.79 19.51 35.51
N GLN A 538 18.29 18.28 35.32
CA GLN A 538 18.75 17.12 36.08
C GLN A 538 20.19 16.74 35.76
N GLN A 539 20.56 16.69 34.48
CA GLN A 539 21.94 16.42 34.07
C GLN A 539 22.91 17.50 34.58
N GLN A 540 22.50 18.76 34.58
CA GLN A 540 23.30 19.86 35.13
C GLN A 540 23.49 19.70 36.64
N LYS A 541 22.43 19.36 37.39
CA LYS A 541 22.54 19.05 38.83
C LYS A 541 23.48 17.89 39.11
N GLU A 542 23.36 16.78 38.37
CA GLU A 542 24.26 15.63 38.55
C GLU A 542 25.73 15.97 38.23
N MET A 543 25.96 16.79 37.20
CA MET A 543 27.29 17.28 36.83
C MET A 543 27.89 18.17 37.93
N ASP A 544 27.08 19.06 38.51
CA ASP A 544 27.52 19.95 39.58
C ASP A 544 27.77 19.18 40.88
N GLU A 545 26.96 18.17 41.20
CA GLU A 545 27.23 17.25 42.31
C GLU A 545 28.51 16.43 42.12
N LYS A 546 28.76 15.93 40.89
CA LYS A 546 30.01 15.23 40.56
C LYS A 546 31.22 16.15 40.68
N LYS A 547 31.12 17.41 40.25
CA LYS A 547 32.17 18.42 40.41
C LYS A 547 32.42 18.74 41.89
N ALA A 548 31.36 18.92 42.68
CA ALA A 548 31.47 19.16 44.12
C ALA A 548 32.16 17.99 44.84
N LYS A 549 31.76 16.74 44.54
CA LYS A 549 32.42 15.54 45.09
C LYS A 549 33.88 15.42 44.67
N LYS A 550 34.23 15.78 43.43
CA LYS A 550 35.64 15.82 42.98
C LYS A 550 36.45 16.87 43.72
N GLU A 551 35.92 18.07 43.92
CA GLU A 551 36.62 19.13 44.64
C GLU A 551 36.78 18.79 46.14
N GLN A 552 35.77 18.17 46.75
CA GLN A 552 35.85 17.68 48.13
C GLN A 552 36.96 16.62 48.27
N LYS A 553 37.00 15.62 47.37
CA LYS A 553 38.11 14.65 47.34
C LYS A 553 39.47 15.30 47.08
N ARG A 554 39.53 16.39 46.30
CA ARG A 554 40.77 17.14 46.05
C ARG A 554 41.25 17.86 47.32
N GLN A 555 40.35 18.49 48.06
CA GLN A 555 40.64 19.14 49.33
C GLN A 555 41.10 18.12 50.39
N GLU A 556 40.43 16.98 50.51
CA GLU A 556 40.84 15.89 51.41
C GLU A 556 42.24 15.34 51.07
N ARG A 557 42.58 15.23 49.77
CA ARG A 557 43.93 14.83 49.31
C ARG A 557 44.98 15.88 49.66
N LEU A 558 44.67 17.16 49.52
CA LEU A 558 45.56 18.28 49.88
C LEU A 558 45.80 18.33 51.40
N GLU A 559 44.77 18.12 52.21
CA GLU A 559 44.89 18.07 53.68
C GLU A 559 45.69 16.85 54.16
N LYS A 560 45.52 15.68 53.52
CA LYS A 560 46.36 14.50 53.78
C LYS A 560 47.83 14.75 53.40
N LYS A 561 48.09 15.48 52.31
CA LYS A 561 49.44 15.82 51.85
C LYS A 561 50.13 16.84 52.76
N ASN A 562 49.37 17.75 53.37
CA ASN A 562 49.89 18.71 54.35
C ASN A 562 50.12 18.07 55.74
N LYS A 563 49.45 16.95 56.06
CA LYS A 563 49.68 16.19 57.31
C LYS A 563 50.86 15.22 57.25
N THR A 564 51.39 14.90 56.06
CA THR A 564 52.59 14.04 55.86
C THR A 564 53.86 14.83 55.55
N GLY A 565 53.89 16.13 55.87
CA GLY A 565 55.09 16.96 55.75
C GLY A 565 55.89 17.03 57.05
N SER A 566 56.54 15.93 57.45
CA SER A 566 57.78 15.98 58.25
C SER A 566 58.53 14.64 58.18
N ASN A 567 59.79 14.73 57.73
CA ASN A 567 60.91 13.78 57.84
C ASN A 567 61.38 13.10 56.55
N ASN A 568 62.49 13.66 56.06
CA ASN A 568 63.68 13.13 55.39
C ASN A 568 63.63 11.95 54.40
N GLU A 569 64.21 12.26 53.24
CA GLU A 569 65.25 11.56 52.46
C GLU A 569 65.28 10.02 52.43
N GLU A 570 65.44 9.54 51.18
CA GLU A 570 65.61 8.14 50.75
C GLU A 570 64.33 7.28 50.74
N ILE A 571 63.72 7.15 49.55
CA ILE A 571 63.40 5.88 48.86
C ILE A 571 62.69 6.26 47.55
N SER A 572 63.50 6.47 46.52
CA SER A 572 63.07 6.52 45.12
C SER A 572 63.15 5.10 44.57
N LYS A 573 61.99 4.46 44.38
CA LYS A 573 61.67 3.23 43.59
C LYS A 573 60.78 2.27 44.40
N CYS A 574 59.50 2.61 44.60
CA CYS A 574 58.45 1.59 44.81
C CYS A 574 56.99 2.09 44.68
N ASN A 575 56.71 3.38 44.48
CA ASN A 575 55.35 3.90 44.65
C ASN A 575 54.45 3.96 43.40
N ASN A 576 54.94 3.63 42.20
CA ASN A 576 54.08 3.57 41.00
C ASN A 576 53.28 2.26 40.87
N SER A 577 53.53 1.27 41.72
CA SER A 577 52.98 -0.08 41.62
C SER A 577 51.65 -0.28 42.37
N ILE A 578 51.31 0.63 43.29
CA ILE A 578 50.17 0.47 44.20
C ILE A 578 48.95 1.31 43.76
N GLU A 579 49.16 2.50 43.19
CA GLU A 579 48.05 3.34 42.71
C GLU A 579 47.30 2.75 41.49
N VAL A 580 47.96 1.91 40.67
CA VAL A 580 47.34 1.26 39.49
C VAL A 580 46.58 -0.03 39.87
N ALA A 581 46.83 -0.58 41.07
CA ALA A 581 46.25 -1.84 41.52
C ALA A 581 44.88 -1.67 42.21
N GLU A 582 44.61 -0.51 42.81
CA GLU A 582 43.35 -0.23 43.50
C GLU A 582 42.25 0.31 42.56
N GLU A 583 42.59 1.09 41.51
CA GLU A 583 41.61 1.56 40.51
C GLU A 583 41.03 0.43 39.62
N LYS A 584 41.74 -0.69 39.46
CA LYS A 584 41.26 -1.84 38.67
C LYS A 584 40.23 -2.71 39.40
N LYS A 585 40.19 -2.66 40.73
CA LYS A 585 39.35 -3.55 41.55
C LYS A 585 37.90 -3.07 41.68
N ASP A 586 37.69 -1.75 41.60
CA ASP A 586 36.37 -1.12 41.67
C ASP A 586 35.62 -1.16 40.31
N GLU A 587 36.34 -1.29 39.19
CA GLU A 587 35.72 -1.48 37.85
C GLU A 587 35.30 -2.94 37.57
N GLU A 588 35.90 -3.92 38.25
CA GLU A 588 35.58 -5.35 38.08
C GLU A 588 34.29 -5.74 38.80
N THR A 589 34.02 -5.16 39.98
CA THR A 589 32.81 -5.42 40.77
C THR A 589 31.55 -4.82 40.14
N ALA A 590 31.64 -3.68 39.48
CA ALA A 590 30.52 -3.07 38.75
C ALA A 590 30.09 -3.88 37.49
N LYS A 591 31.01 -4.65 36.88
CA LYS A 591 30.75 -5.47 35.68
C LYS A 591 30.16 -6.85 36.00
N GLU A 592 30.25 -7.31 37.24
CA GLU A 592 29.67 -8.60 37.68
C GLU A 592 28.18 -8.47 38.02
N ASP A 593 27.77 -7.36 38.64
CA ASP A 593 26.35 -7.10 38.96
C ASP A 593 25.47 -6.90 37.71
N GLU A 594 26.04 -6.36 36.63
CA GLU A 594 25.35 -6.18 35.34
C GLU A 594 25.14 -7.51 34.60
N LYS A 595 26.04 -8.49 34.78
CA LYS A 595 25.92 -9.84 34.20
C LYS A 595 24.85 -10.70 34.88
N VAL A 596 24.62 -10.52 36.18
CA VAL A 596 23.60 -11.28 36.93
C VAL A 596 22.17 -10.88 36.54
N ILE A 597 21.96 -9.60 36.19
CA ILE A 597 20.67 -9.09 35.70
C ILE A 597 20.35 -9.59 34.27
N ILE A 598 21.36 -9.73 33.42
CA ILE A 598 21.21 -10.22 32.03
C ILE A 598 20.91 -11.73 31.99
N THR A 599 21.39 -12.49 32.97
CA THR A 599 21.24 -13.96 32.99
C THR A 599 19.82 -14.40 33.38
N LYS A 600 19.04 -13.56 34.07
CA LYS A 600 17.62 -13.84 34.40
C LYS A 600 16.63 -13.60 33.25
N LYS A 601 17.02 -12.97 32.13
CA LYS A 601 16.13 -12.67 30.98
C LYS A 601 16.08 -13.75 29.89
N LYS A 602 16.76 -14.89 30.06
CA LYS A 602 17.01 -15.85 28.97
C LYS A 602 16.04 -17.05 28.84
N ASN A 603 14.89 -17.01 29.51
CA ASN A 603 13.82 -18.02 29.37
C ASN A 603 12.47 -17.40 28.94
N LEU A 604 12.48 -16.45 27.99
CA LEU A 604 11.27 -16.17 27.20
C LEU A 604 11.34 -17.01 25.92
N GLU A 605 10.32 -17.84 25.69
CA GLU A 605 10.15 -18.54 24.41
C GLU A 605 10.10 -17.51 23.27
N LEU A 606 11.04 -17.63 22.33
CA LEU A 606 11.07 -16.76 21.15
C LEU A 606 9.84 -17.04 20.27
N PRO A 607 9.17 -16.01 19.71
CA PRO A 607 7.98 -16.19 18.89
C PRO A 607 8.24 -17.17 17.73
N SER A 608 7.30 -18.10 17.51
CA SER A 608 7.36 -19.10 16.44
C SER A 608 6.89 -18.55 15.08
N VAL A 609 6.23 -17.40 15.08
CA VAL A 609 5.58 -16.73 13.94
C VAL A 609 5.98 -15.25 13.84
N THR A 610 5.82 -14.64 12.66
CA THR A 610 5.95 -13.20 12.43
C THR A 610 4.84 -12.43 13.16
N PRO A 611 4.93 -11.09 13.31
CA PRO A 611 3.83 -10.28 13.85
C PRO A 611 2.48 -10.50 13.14
N GLU A 612 2.52 -10.92 11.88
CA GLU A 612 1.38 -11.21 11.00
C GLU A 612 0.94 -12.69 11.06
N GLY A 613 1.47 -13.49 11.99
CA GLY A 613 1.07 -14.88 12.20
C GLY A 613 1.71 -15.91 11.25
N ILE A 614 2.67 -15.52 10.41
CA ILE A 614 3.32 -16.40 9.44
C ILE A 614 4.47 -17.18 10.11
N PRO A 615 4.56 -18.52 10.00
CA PRO A 615 5.69 -19.26 10.54
C PRO A 615 7.03 -18.84 9.92
N TYR A 616 8.04 -18.56 10.75
CA TYR A 616 9.39 -18.25 10.25
C TYR A 616 9.98 -19.43 9.47
N LYS A 617 10.39 -19.18 8.21
CA LYS A 617 11.11 -20.16 7.39
C LYS A 617 12.58 -20.26 7.82
N TYR A 618 13.22 -19.11 8.01
CA TYR A 618 14.63 -19.02 8.44
C TYR A 618 14.72 -18.77 9.94
N LYS A 619 14.62 -19.87 10.72
CA LYS A 619 14.63 -19.83 12.19
C LYS A 619 16.05 -19.74 12.77
N THR A 620 17.06 -20.28 12.12
CA THR A 620 18.43 -20.25 12.65
C THR A 620 19.39 -19.87 11.52
N GLY A 621 20.55 -19.31 11.90
CA GLY A 621 21.55 -18.88 10.94
C GLY A 621 21.89 -17.39 10.99
N ILE A 622 22.59 -16.91 9.97
CA ILE A 622 22.87 -15.49 9.74
C ILE A 622 21.70 -14.83 8.99
N ALA A 623 21.55 -13.51 9.14
CA ALA A 623 20.46 -12.77 8.51
C ALA A 623 20.59 -12.69 6.98
N THR A 624 21.81 -12.67 6.46
CA THR A 624 22.09 -12.31 5.07
C THR A 624 23.17 -13.20 4.48
N LEU A 625 22.93 -13.76 3.29
CA LEU A 625 23.98 -14.32 2.44
C LEU A 625 24.66 -13.17 1.71
N ARG A 626 25.99 -13.04 1.85
CA ARG A 626 26.75 -11.91 1.30
C ARG A 626 27.93 -12.38 0.47
N SER A 627 28.28 -11.63 -0.56
CA SER A 627 29.45 -11.87 -1.41
C SER A 627 30.75 -11.32 -0.79
N SER A 628 30.97 -11.64 0.48
CA SER A 628 32.21 -11.31 1.19
C SER A 628 32.56 -12.47 2.14
N SER A 629 33.72 -13.09 1.95
CA SER A 629 34.17 -14.25 2.73
C SER A 629 34.81 -13.89 4.09
N HIS A 630 34.92 -12.61 4.42
CA HIS A 630 35.64 -12.15 5.60
C HIS A 630 34.91 -12.46 6.92
N ARG A 631 35.60 -13.15 7.83
CA ARG A 631 35.37 -13.06 9.27
C ARG A 631 36.63 -12.46 9.91
N VAL A 632 36.50 -11.27 10.50
CA VAL A 632 37.49 -10.82 11.48
C VAL A 632 37.29 -11.68 12.73
N LYS A 633 38.28 -12.52 13.07
CA LYS A 633 38.32 -13.12 14.41
C LYS A 633 38.73 -12.01 15.37
N TYR A 634 37.75 -11.45 16.05
CA TYR A 634 37.94 -10.44 17.10
C TYR A 634 38.80 -11.03 18.22
N SER A 635 40.03 -10.53 18.37
CA SER A 635 40.91 -10.76 19.53
C SER A 635 41.20 -9.40 20.15
N LEU A 636 40.85 -9.24 21.43
CA LEU A 636 41.08 -8.01 22.20
C LEU A 636 42.56 -7.74 22.50
N ASP A 637 43.46 -8.71 22.26
CA ASP A 637 44.80 -8.73 22.86
C ASP A 637 45.96 -8.23 21.97
N HIS A 638 45.72 -7.78 20.74
CA HIS A 638 46.79 -7.29 19.86
C HIS A 638 46.42 -5.98 19.13
N ARG A 639 46.60 -4.85 19.81
CA ARG A 639 46.61 -3.51 19.18
C ARG A 639 48.04 -2.97 19.16
N THR A 640 48.78 -3.24 18.08
CA THR A 640 49.85 -2.35 17.64
C THR A 640 49.40 -1.72 16.33
N VAL A 641 49.09 -0.43 16.41
CA VAL A 641 48.58 0.42 15.33
C VAL A 641 49.79 0.88 14.50
N ASN A 642 49.75 0.70 13.17
CA ASN A 642 50.58 1.52 12.29
C ASN A 642 49.93 2.91 12.26
N ASP A 643 50.71 3.97 12.43
CA ASP A 643 50.22 5.36 12.38
C ASP A 643 49.52 5.63 11.04
N ALA A 644 48.19 5.51 11.03
CA ALA A 644 47.37 5.74 9.85
C ALA A 644 47.45 7.23 9.47
N THR A 645 47.76 7.52 8.22
CA THR A 645 47.76 8.90 7.69
C THR A 645 46.36 9.39 7.31
N SER A 646 45.33 8.57 7.54
CA SER A 646 43.95 8.91 7.19
C SER A 646 43.39 9.99 8.10
N THR A 647 42.67 10.93 7.48
CA THR A 647 42.02 12.06 8.17
C THR A 647 40.53 12.00 7.91
N PHE A 648 39.76 12.68 8.76
CA PHE A 648 38.32 12.75 8.58
C PHE A 648 37.96 13.51 7.31
N LEU A 649 37.00 12.99 6.55
CA LEU A 649 36.29 13.79 5.58
C LEU A 649 35.62 14.99 6.27
N PRO A 650 35.49 16.14 5.56
CA PRO A 650 34.68 17.26 6.03
C PRO A 650 33.30 16.82 6.56
N GLU A 651 32.88 17.37 7.70
CA GLU A 651 31.64 16.96 8.39
C GLU A 651 30.41 17.00 7.48
N GLU A 652 30.33 17.98 6.59
CA GLU A 652 29.24 18.11 5.61
C GLU A 652 29.19 16.97 4.58
N LEU A 653 30.32 16.30 4.30
CA LEU A 653 30.37 15.13 3.42
C LEU A 653 29.96 13.85 4.14
N CYS A 654 30.14 13.80 5.46
CA CYS A 654 29.78 12.65 6.29
C CYS A 654 28.27 12.50 6.49
N LYS A 655 27.50 13.56 6.22
CA LYS A 655 26.03 13.55 6.26
C LYS A 655 25.46 12.65 5.18
N GLU A 656 24.33 12.02 5.51
CA GLU A 656 23.55 11.21 4.60
C GLU A 656 23.17 11.98 3.34
N TYR A 657 23.31 11.34 2.19
CA TYR A 657 22.97 11.93 0.90
C TYR A 657 22.52 10.87 -0.08
N SER A 658 21.35 11.07 -0.70
CA SER A 658 20.78 10.20 -1.73
C SER A 658 21.05 10.76 -3.13
N LEU A 659 21.48 9.90 -4.04
CA LEU A 659 21.71 10.22 -5.45
C LEU A 659 20.87 9.28 -6.33
N SER A 660 20.02 9.85 -7.18
CA SER A 660 19.25 9.10 -8.17
C SER A 660 20.09 8.80 -9.42
N TYR A 661 19.83 7.67 -10.08
CA TYR A 661 20.47 7.28 -11.34
C TYR A 661 19.47 6.66 -12.32
N ALA A 662 19.74 6.81 -13.61
CA ALA A 662 18.88 6.26 -14.67
C ALA A 662 19.00 4.73 -14.74
N MET A 663 17.95 4.03 -14.30
CA MET A 663 17.93 2.57 -14.25
C MET A 663 17.98 1.92 -15.63
N GLU A 664 17.50 2.60 -16.67
CA GLU A 664 17.56 2.12 -18.06
C GLU A 664 19.01 2.06 -18.58
N LYS A 665 19.87 2.93 -18.06
CA LYS A 665 21.29 2.99 -18.41
C LYS A 665 22.15 2.08 -17.51
N TYR A 666 21.76 1.95 -16.24
CA TYR A 666 22.46 1.15 -15.24
C TYR A 666 21.56 0.06 -14.64
N ASP A 667 21.17 -0.91 -15.47
CA ASP A 667 20.25 -1.98 -15.07
C ASP A 667 20.95 -3.06 -14.22
N PHE A 668 21.10 -2.75 -12.93
CA PHE A 668 21.60 -3.72 -11.93
C PHE A 668 20.60 -4.85 -11.67
N HIS A 669 19.30 -4.63 -11.89
CA HIS A 669 18.29 -5.66 -11.62
C HIS A 669 18.49 -6.85 -12.55
N GLN A 670 18.44 -6.61 -13.85
CA GLN A 670 18.58 -7.65 -14.86
C GLN A 670 19.94 -8.34 -14.79
N LYS A 671 21.03 -7.60 -14.53
CA LYS A 671 22.37 -8.20 -14.41
C LYS A 671 22.50 -9.12 -13.21
N ILE A 672 21.93 -8.75 -12.06
CA ILE A 672 21.95 -9.63 -10.89
C ILE A 672 21.02 -10.83 -11.10
N VAL A 673 19.89 -10.70 -11.82
CA VAL A 673 19.06 -11.85 -12.21
C VAL A 673 19.86 -12.85 -13.03
N GLU A 674 20.53 -12.40 -14.09
CA GLU A 674 21.40 -13.24 -14.94
C GLU A 674 22.50 -13.94 -14.11
N LEU A 675 23.18 -13.18 -13.24
CA LEU A 675 24.24 -13.70 -12.38
C LEU A 675 23.71 -14.80 -11.44
N LEU A 676 22.59 -14.55 -10.76
CA LEU A 676 21.98 -15.49 -9.81
C LEU A 676 21.40 -16.73 -10.50
N GLN A 677 20.87 -16.61 -11.72
CA GLN A 677 20.44 -17.76 -12.52
C GLN A 677 21.61 -18.68 -12.88
N SER A 678 22.84 -18.14 -13.00
CA SER A 678 24.05 -18.92 -13.25
C SER A 678 24.65 -19.58 -11.99
N CYS A 679 24.13 -19.26 -10.80
CA CYS A 679 24.61 -19.78 -9.53
C CYS A 679 23.99 -21.15 -9.23
N SER A 680 24.68 -21.94 -8.38
CA SER A 680 24.15 -23.22 -7.91
C SER A 680 22.84 -23.03 -7.11
N PRO A 681 21.72 -23.67 -7.52
CA PRO A 681 20.45 -23.60 -6.81
C PRO A 681 20.53 -24.14 -5.37
N ASP A 682 21.34 -25.17 -5.15
CA ASP A 682 21.50 -25.83 -3.85
C ASP A 682 22.37 -25.04 -2.86
N LEU A 683 23.22 -24.14 -3.38
CA LEU A 683 24.20 -23.41 -2.57
C LEU A 683 23.85 -21.93 -2.42
N VAL A 684 23.36 -21.27 -3.48
CA VAL A 684 23.00 -19.84 -3.46
C VAL A 684 21.48 -19.68 -3.48
N GLY A 685 20.78 -20.36 -4.39
CA GLY A 685 19.33 -20.32 -4.51
C GLY A 685 18.80 -20.26 -5.92
N SER A 686 17.48 -20.16 -6.05
CA SER A 686 16.78 -20.07 -7.32
C SER A 686 15.58 -19.12 -7.25
N PHE A 687 15.09 -18.69 -8.41
CA PHE A 687 13.87 -17.88 -8.52
C PHE A 687 12.62 -18.75 -8.44
N ARG A 688 11.55 -18.24 -7.81
CA ARG A 688 10.22 -18.87 -7.87
C ARG A 688 9.67 -18.77 -9.29
N THR A 689 9.01 -19.83 -9.77
CA THR A 689 8.19 -19.78 -10.97
C THR A 689 6.91 -19.01 -10.64
N LEU A 690 6.67 -17.90 -11.35
CA LEU A 690 5.39 -17.20 -11.34
C LEU A 690 4.76 -17.38 -12.73
N ASN A 691 3.53 -17.90 -12.78
CA ASN A 691 2.78 -17.96 -14.03
C ASN A 691 2.47 -16.52 -14.44
N GLY A 692 2.93 -16.11 -15.62
CA GLY A 692 2.69 -14.78 -16.18
C GLY A 692 1.55 -14.82 -17.18
N ASP A 693 0.70 -13.79 -17.10
CA ASP A 693 -0.16 -13.23 -18.14
C ASP A 693 -1.02 -14.16 -19.03
N ALA A 694 -2.10 -13.59 -19.56
CA ALA A 694 -3.12 -14.24 -20.41
C ALA A 694 -2.59 -14.95 -21.67
N SER A 695 -1.27 -14.89 -21.93
CA SER A 695 -0.54 -15.49 -23.05
C SER A 695 0.10 -16.84 -22.74
N GLY A 696 0.15 -17.27 -21.46
CA GLY A 696 0.84 -18.49 -21.04
C GLY A 696 2.37 -18.37 -20.97
N SER A 697 2.90 -17.14 -20.87
CA SER A 697 4.34 -16.89 -20.73
C SER A 697 4.78 -16.96 -19.27
N THR A 698 5.92 -17.58 -18.95
CA THR A 698 6.45 -17.53 -17.58
C THR A 698 6.94 -16.11 -17.28
N ALA A 699 6.45 -15.50 -16.20
CA ALA A 699 6.85 -14.15 -15.83
C ALA A 699 8.37 -14.08 -15.62
N ALA A 700 8.99 -13.00 -16.10
CA ALA A 700 10.43 -12.80 -15.98
C ALA A 700 10.87 -12.87 -14.49
N PRO A 701 11.99 -13.53 -14.17
CA PRO A 701 12.44 -13.67 -12.80
C PRO A 701 12.76 -12.31 -12.17
N LYS A 702 12.24 -12.06 -10.96
CA LYS A 702 12.46 -10.84 -10.18
C LYS A 702 13.31 -11.13 -8.94
N LEU A 703 14.23 -10.22 -8.59
CA LEU A 703 15.16 -10.37 -7.45
C LEU A 703 14.50 -10.69 -6.11
N ASP A 704 13.32 -10.14 -5.86
CA ASP A 704 12.56 -10.34 -4.62
C ASP A 704 11.90 -11.74 -4.52
N ASN A 705 11.79 -12.46 -5.64
CA ASN A 705 11.30 -13.83 -5.72
C ASN A 705 12.42 -14.88 -5.56
N PHE A 706 13.67 -14.44 -5.37
CA PHE A 706 14.78 -15.35 -5.17
C PHE A 706 14.65 -16.07 -3.82
N VAL A 707 14.98 -17.37 -3.77
CA VAL A 707 14.86 -18.20 -2.57
C VAL A 707 16.22 -18.76 -2.21
N VAL A 708 16.72 -18.40 -1.03
CA VAL A 708 17.99 -18.90 -0.50
C VAL A 708 17.77 -20.24 0.22
N PRO A 709 18.58 -21.28 -0.02
CA PRO A 709 18.48 -22.53 0.73
C PRO A 709 18.79 -22.31 2.21
N ILE A 710 18.00 -22.91 3.12
CA ILE A 710 18.18 -22.73 4.58
C ILE A 710 19.61 -23.08 5.01
N LYS A 711 20.18 -24.16 4.46
CA LYS A 711 21.55 -24.60 4.77
C LYS A 711 22.59 -23.53 4.43
N SER A 712 22.34 -22.66 3.46
CA SER A 712 23.25 -21.58 3.06
C SER A 712 23.32 -20.42 4.06
N LEU A 713 22.38 -20.36 5.02
CA LEU A 713 22.40 -19.41 6.13
C LEU A 713 22.72 -20.05 7.49
N THR A 714 22.71 -21.38 7.57
CA THR A 714 23.04 -22.13 8.78
C THR A 714 24.56 -22.30 8.98
N ARG A 715 25.04 -22.16 10.22
CA ARG A 715 26.47 -22.32 10.56
C ARG A 715 26.93 -23.79 10.44
N LYS A 716 28.22 -24.00 10.18
CA LYS A 716 28.83 -25.35 10.09
C LYS A 716 28.57 -26.23 11.31
N CYS A 717 28.55 -25.68 12.52
CA CYS A 717 28.25 -26.41 13.76
C CYS A 717 26.84 -27.04 13.78
N GLN A 718 25.92 -26.56 12.92
CA GLN A 718 24.57 -27.08 12.73
C GLN A 718 24.42 -27.78 11.37
N LYS A 719 25.51 -28.32 10.80
CA LYS A 719 25.56 -28.94 9.47
C LYS A 719 25.17 -28.00 8.31
N GLY A 720 25.30 -26.69 8.50
CA GLY A 720 25.06 -25.70 7.46
C GLY A 720 26.27 -25.43 6.56
N LYS A 721 26.06 -24.65 5.50
CA LYS A 721 26.97 -24.37 4.39
C LYS A 721 27.26 -22.86 4.19
N VAL A 722 27.05 -22.03 5.21
CA VAL A 722 27.27 -20.55 5.12
C VAL A 722 28.59 -20.18 4.50
N GLU A 723 29.70 -20.71 5.03
CA GLU A 723 31.03 -20.31 4.58
C GLU A 723 31.27 -20.70 3.12
N ALA A 724 30.80 -21.88 2.71
CA ALA A 724 30.90 -22.34 1.32
C ALA A 724 30.01 -21.49 0.37
N ALA A 725 28.81 -21.12 0.81
CA ALA A 725 27.89 -20.31 0.01
C ALA A 725 28.39 -18.86 -0.14
N GLN A 726 28.93 -18.25 0.92
CA GLN A 726 29.52 -16.92 0.86
C GLN A 726 30.76 -16.88 -0.04
N GLN A 727 31.65 -17.87 0.08
CA GLN A 727 32.83 -17.97 -0.79
C GLN A 727 32.42 -18.12 -2.25
N TYR A 728 31.52 -19.06 -2.56
CA TYR A 728 31.04 -19.28 -3.93
C TYR A 728 30.40 -18.03 -4.54
N LEU A 729 29.54 -17.34 -3.78
CA LEU A 729 28.92 -16.10 -4.25
C LEU A 729 29.94 -14.98 -4.46
N SER A 730 30.97 -14.89 -3.59
CA SER A 730 32.07 -13.92 -3.74
C SER A 730 32.85 -14.18 -5.03
N ASP A 731 33.22 -15.43 -5.31
CA ASP A 731 33.96 -15.83 -6.51
C ASP A 731 33.14 -15.57 -7.79
N LYS A 732 31.82 -15.79 -7.75
CA LYS A 732 30.91 -15.50 -8.86
C LYS A 732 30.84 -14.02 -9.19
N ILE A 733 30.74 -13.15 -8.19
CA ILE A 733 30.73 -11.71 -8.43
C ILE A 733 32.09 -11.21 -8.90
N ALA A 734 33.19 -11.71 -8.32
CA ALA A 734 34.53 -11.31 -8.70
C ALA A 734 34.92 -11.72 -10.12
N SER A 735 34.27 -12.75 -10.69
CA SER A 735 34.54 -13.24 -12.06
C SER A 735 33.54 -12.77 -13.12
N ASP A 736 32.48 -12.05 -12.74
CA ASP A 736 31.47 -11.55 -13.70
C ASP A 736 31.88 -10.19 -14.29
N GLU A 737 32.64 -10.21 -15.38
CA GLU A 737 33.11 -9.00 -16.06
C GLU A 737 31.97 -8.11 -16.59
N LYS A 738 30.78 -8.67 -16.90
CA LYS A 738 29.64 -7.89 -17.38
C LYS A 738 29.04 -7.06 -16.26
N PHE A 739 28.84 -7.68 -15.10
CA PHE A 739 28.38 -7.01 -13.89
C PHE A 739 29.41 -5.98 -13.41
N LEU A 740 30.69 -6.35 -13.35
CA LEU A 740 31.74 -5.44 -12.90
C LEU A 740 31.92 -4.26 -13.86
N GLY A 741 31.83 -4.48 -15.17
CA GLY A 741 31.85 -3.40 -16.17
C GLY A 741 30.65 -2.45 -16.06
N LEU A 742 29.46 -2.95 -15.72
CA LEU A 742 28.30 -2.12 -15.40
C LEU A 742 28.55 -1.26 -14.14
N PHE A 743 29.06 -1.89 -13.08
CA PHE A 743 29.37 -1.24 -11.82
C PHE A 743 30.45 -0.15 -11.97
N ASP A 744 31.51 -0.44 -12.72
CA ASP A 744 32.59 0.51 -13.00
C ASP A 744 32.07 1.76 -13.73
N ARG A 745 31.26 1.57 -14.80
CA ARG A 745 30.64 2.71 -15.50
C ARG A 745 29.71 3.52 -14.60
N PHE A 746 28.91 2.85 -13.76
CA PHE A 746 28.04 3.53 -12.81
C PHE A 746 28.84 4.42 -11.84
N LEU A 747 29.97 3.94 -11.32
CA LEU A 747 30.81 4.75 -10.45
C LEU A 747 31.50 5.89 -11.18
N GLU A 748 32.14 5.62 -12.31
CA GLU A 748 32.91 6.61 -13.06
C GLU A 748 32.03 7.71 -13.68
N GLU A 749 30.79 7.39 -14.06
CA GLU A 749 29.89 8.33 -14.73
C GLU A 749 28.88 9.00 -13.79
N VAL A 750 28.57 8.41 -12.62
CA VAL A 750 27.51 8.91 -11.72
C VAL A 750 28.06 9.23 -10.33
N VAL A 751 28.57 8.22 -9.62
CA VAL A 751 28.92 8.38 -8.19
C VAL A 751 30.15 9.27 -7.98
N LEU A 752 31.24 9.00 -8.68
CA LEU A 752 32.50 9.72 -8.48
C LEU A 752 32.43 11.19 -8.96
N PRO A 753 31.83 11.51 -10.12
CA PRO A 753 31.63 12.91 -10.52
C PRO A 753 30.79 13.69 -9.50
N HIS A 754 29.72 13.08 -8.98
CA HIS A 754 28.90 13.70 -7.96
C HIS A 754 29.66 13.89 -6.64
N PHE A 755 30.46 12.90 -6.23
CA PHE A 755 31.28 13.01 -5.04
C PHE A 755 32.37 14.09 -5.17
N LYS A 756 32.99 14.22 -6.36
CA LYS A 756 33.89 15.33 -6.69
C LYS A 756 33.20 16.68 -6.57
N GLN A 757 31.98 16.82 -7.08
CA GLN A 757 31.20 18.05 -6.96
C GLN A 757 30.92 18.42 -5.49
N ARG A 758 30.59 17.42 -4.64
CA ARG A 758 30.41 17.65 -3.20
C ARG A 758 31.71 18.06 -2.50
N LEU A 759 32.85 17.48 -2.86
CA LEU A 759 34.16 17.89 -2.33
C LEU A 759 34.47 19.36 -2.70
N GLN A 760 34.14 19.77 -3.92
CA GLN A 760 34.32 21.15 -4.37
C GLN A 760 33.39 22.13 -3.67
N SER A 761 32.12 21.76 -3.44
CA SER A 761 31.14 22.65 -2.79
C SER A 761 31.48 22.98 -1.33
N VAL A 762 32.14 22.07 -0.63
CA VAL A 762 32.61 22.28 0.75
C VAL A 762 34.03 22.87 0.82
N GLY A 763 34.64 23.19 -0.32
CA GLY A 763 35.99 23.78 -0.40
C GLY A 763 37.14 22.80 -0.11
N ALA A 764 36.86 21.49 -0.10
CA ALA A 764 37.87 20.45 0.12
C ALA A 764 38.68 20.10 -1.14
N ALA A 765 38.26 20.58 -2.31
CA ALA A 765 39.00 20.49 -3.57
C ALA A 765 38.75 21.71 -4.46
N LYS A 766 39.72 22.12 -5.26
CA LYS A 766 39.55 23.24 -6.20
C LYS A 766 38.74 22.81 -7.44
N PRO A 767 38.07 23.74 -8.16
CA PRO A 767 37.28 23.43 -9.35
C PRO A 767 38.05 22.67 -10.45
N ASP A 768 39.32 23.01 -10.67
CA ASP A 768 40.17 22.41 -11.71
C ASP A 768 41.13 21.33 -11.17
N GLU A 769 41.00 20.94 -9.91
CA GLU A 769 41.89 19.96 -9.28
C GLU A 769 41.46 18.53 -9.63
N ALA A 770 42.44 17.72 -10.04
CA ALA A 770 42.23 16.29 -10.26
C ALA A 770 42.18 15.58 -8.90
N ILE A 771 41.11 14.83 -8.64
CA ILE A 771 40.91 14.08 -7.39
C ILE A 771 41.03 12.59 -7.68
N THR A 772 41.80 11.89 -6.86
CA THR A 772 41.92 10.43 -6.96
C THR A 772 40.98 9.75 -5.97
N PHE A 773 40.15 8.84 -6.47
CA PHE A 773 39.25 8.00 -5.70
C PHE A 773 39.71 6.54 -5.70
N TYR A 774 39.43 5.85 -4.59
CA TYR A 774 39.71 4.43 -4.39
C TYR A 774 38.39 3.73 -4.02
N TYR A 775 37.71 3.12 -4.98
CA TYR A 775 36.44 2.45 -4.72
C TYR A 775 36.60 0.93 -4.58
N GLN A 776 35.79 0.34 -3.70
CA GLN A 776 35.71 -1.10 -3.49
C GLN A 776 35.20 -1.80 -4.76
N ARG A 777 35.98 -2.76 -5.28
CA ARG A 777 35.62 -3.60 -6.43
C ARG A 777 36.14 -5.03 -6.19
N PRO A 778 35.28 -6.06 -6.11
CA PRO A 778 33.84 -6.03 -6.37
C PRO A 778 33.01 -5.38 -5.24
N PRO A 779 31.82 -4.85 -5.55
CA PRO A 779 30.86 -4.47 -4.53
C PRO A 779 30.35 -5.70 -3.77
N THR A 780 29.83 -5.50 -2.57
CA THR A 780 29.23 -6.59 -1.78
C THR A 780 27.74 -6.69 -2.11
N LEU A 781 27.30 -7.82 -2.64
CA LEU A 781 25.89 -8.18 -2.78
C LEU A 781 25.39 -8.79 -1.47
N ARG A 782 24.25 -8.32 -0.99
CA ARG A 782 23.58 -8.80 0.22
C ARG A 782 22.21 -9.35 -0.11
N ILE A 783 22.00 -10.64 0.15
CA ILE A 783 20.75 -11.38 -0.07
C ILE A 783 20.16 -11.77 1.29
N GLN A 784 19.07 -11.12 1.69
CA GLN A 784 18.39 -11.35 2.97
C GLN A 784 17.01 -11.94 2.72
N PRO A 785 16.84 -13.27 2.83
CA PRO A 785 15.55 -13.91 2.57
C PRO A 785 14.58 -13.73 3.74
N GLY A 786 13.29 -13.90 3.47
CA GLY A 786 12.24 -13.92 4.47
C GLY A 786 11.25 -15.09 4.26
N PRO A 787 10.41 -15.41 5.27
CA PRO A 787 10.37 -14.82 6.61
C PRO A 787 11.50 -15.35 7.49
N ALA A 788 12.25 -14.44 8.12
CA ALA A 788 13.44 -14.69 8.92
C ALA A 788 13.41 -13.86 10.20
N ARG A 789 13.72 -14.51 11.33
CA ARG A 789 13.85 -13.81 12.63
C ARG A 789 15.24 -13.21 12.86
N ALA A 790 16.22 -13.59 12.03
CA ALA A 790 17.59 -13.11 12.15
C ALA A 790 17.69 -11.69 11.59
N PHE A 791 18.41 -10.83 12.30
CA PHE A 791 18.70 -9.45 11.91
C PHE A 791 20.20 -9.18 12.00
N VAL A 792 20.66 -8.11 11.35
CA VAL A 792 22.04 -7.63 11.47
C VAL A 792 22.10 -6.70 12.68
N LYS A 793 23.09 -6.88 13.56
CA LYS A 793 23.24 -6.02 14.74
C LYS A 793 23.88 -4.67 14.37
N ALA A 794 23.58 -3.64 15.16
CA ALA A 794 24.22 -2.34 15.03
C ALA A 794 25.74 -2.44 15.25
N HIS A 795 26.50 -1.93 14.28
CA HIS A 795 27.96 -1.85 14.28
C HIS A 795 28.39 -0.60 13.52
N ASP A 796 29.57 -0.09 13.79
CA ASP A 796 30.29 0.80 12.89
C ASP A 796 31.35 0.01 12.11
N ASP A 797 31.73 0.55 10.95
CA ASP A 797 32.68 -0.12 10.07
C ASP A 797 34.13 0.03 10.57
N ALA A 798 34.44 0.99 11.45
CA ALA A 798 35.77 1.12 12.05
C ALA A 798 36.14 -0.10 12.92
N GLU A 799 35.16 -0.77 13.53
CA GLU A 799 35.33 -2.07 14.21
C GLU A 799 35.97 -3.16 13.31
N TYR A 800 35.82 -3.02 11.99
CA TYR A 800 36.31 -3.96 10.99
C TYR A 800 37.50 -3.43 10.19
N GLY A 801 38.02 -2.26 10.59
CA GLY A 801 39.16 -1.65 9.93
C GLY A 801 38.80 -0.75 8.75
N HIS A 802 37.67 -0.07 8.79
CA HIS A 802 37.37 0.97 7.82
C HIS A 802 37.88 2.34 8.29
N GLN A 803 38.25 3.19 7.33
CA GLN A 803 38.93 4.46 7.61
C GLN A 803 37.95 5.64 7.65
N ASN A 804 38.32 6.75 8.30
CA ASN A 804 37.50 7.97 8.32
C ASN A 804 37.55 8.77 6.99
N GLY A 805 38.43 8.35 6.07
CA GLY A 805 38.60 8.93 4.74
C GLY A 805 37.73 8.30 3.65
N GLU A 806 36.84 7.38 3.99
CA GLU A 806 35.95 6.70 3.03
C GLU A 806 34.46 6.86 3.39
N LEU A 807 33.59 6.90 2.37
CA LEU A 807 32.14 6.87 2.53
C LEU A 807 31.57 5.51 2.14
N ASN A 808 30.53 5.10 2.86
CA ASN A 808 29.71 3.96 2.52
C ASN A 808 28.66 4.36 1.51
N PHE A 809 28.45 3.52 0.52
CA PHE A 809 27.37 3.62 -0.44
C PHE A 809 26.50 2.37 -0.35
N TRP A 810 25.20 2.59 -0.25
CA TRP A 810 24.19 1.55 -0.14
C TRP A 810 23.16 1.71 -1.26
N LEU A 811 23.01 0.65 -2.04
CA LEU A 811 22.18 0.62 -3.24
C LEU A 811 21.13 -0.50 -3.11
N PRO A 812 19.87 -0.19 -2.74
CA PRO A 812 18.80 -1.18 -2.67
C PRO A 812 18.41 -1.65 -4.08
N LEU A 813 18.31 -2.98 -4.25
CA LEU A 813 17.92 -3.61 -5.53
C LEU A 813 16.50 -4.17 -5.51
N THR A 814 15.90 -4.31 -4.33
CA THR A 814 14.51 -4.71 -4.16
C THR A 814 13.76 -3.71 -3.30
N SER A 815 12.44 -3.68 -3.46
CA SER A 815 11.58 -2.70 -2.79
C SER A 815 11.58 -2.90 -1.27
N GLN A 816 11.96 -1.85 -0.54
CA GLN A 816 11.78 -1.77 0.91
C GLN A 816 10.31 -1.96 1.29
N ARG A 817 9.37 -1.40 0.52
CA ARG A 817 7.93 -1.52 0.79
C ARG A 817 7.46 -2.98 0.72
N LYS A 818 7.98 -3.76 -0.22
CA LYS A 818 7.65 -5.18 -0.39
C LYS A 818 8.30 -6.05 0.71
N THR A 819 9.53 -5.75 1.09
CA THR A 819 10.32 -6.59 2.01
C THR A 819 10.17 -6.21 3.48
N GLY A 820 9.77 -4.97 3.78
CA GLY A 820 9.75 -4.41 5.13
C GLY A 820 11.13 -4.24 5.75
N VAL A 821 12.21 -4.24 4.94
CA VAL A 821 13.60 -4.25 5.40
C VAL A 821 14.36 -3.05 4.86
N ASP A 822 15.01 -2.30 5.75
CA ASP A 822 15.82 -1.13 5.40
C ASP A 822 17.18 -1.13 6.11
N LEU A 823 18.09 -0.28 5.64
CA LEU A 823 19.27 0.12 6.39
C LEU A 823 18.87 1.20 7.41
N TRP A 824 19.27 0.99 8.65
CA TRP A 824 19.05 1.93 9.75
C TRP A 824 20.38 2.50 10.18
N VAL A 825 20.47 3.83 10.30
CA VAL A 825 21.72 4.55 10.58
C VAL A 825 21.49 5.52 11.75
N GLU A 826 22.48 5.72 12.60
CA GLU A 826 22.46 6.80 13.62
C GLU A 826 22.66 8.17 12.98
N SER A 827 22.01 9.20 13.51
CA SER A 827 22.11 10.57 12.95
C SER A 827 23.52 11.15 13.04
N LYS A 828 24.29 10.73 14.05
CA LYS A 828 25.69 11.07 14.26
C LYS A 828 26.37 10.04 15.16
N HIS A 829 27.70 10.06 15.19
CA HIS A 829 28.51 9.14 15.98
C HIS A 829 28.06 9.04 17.44
N GLY A 830 27.64 7.84 17.86
CA GLY A 830 27.33 7.50 19.25
C GLY A 830 25.98 8.02 19.75
N ALA A 831 25.11 8.53 18.87
CA ALA A 831 23.81 9.06 19.27
C ALA A 831 22.77 7.98 19.62
N GLY A 832 22.88 6.77 19.05
CA GLY A 832 21.96 5.67 19.30
C GLY A 832 20.54 5.89 18.77
N ASP A 833 20.31 6.93 17.96
CA ASP A 833 19.03 7.37 17.42
C ASP A 833 18.84 6.87 15.98
N TYR A 834 18.66 5.56 15.84
CA TYR A 834 18.54 4.94 14.52
C TYR A 834 17.28 5.38 13.77
N HIS A 835 17.44 5.79 12.52
CA HIS A 835 16.33 6.01 11.57
C HIS A 835 16.54 5.19 10.28
N PRO A 836 15.45 4.80 9.60
CA PRO A 836 15.55 4.14 8.29
C PRO A 836 16.00 5.17 7.25
N VAL A 837 16.89 4.75 6.35
CA VAL A 837 17.44 5.66 5.32
C VAL A 837 16.48 5.92 4.16
N GLY A 838 15.53 5.01 3.90
CA GLY A 838 14.43 5.24 2.97
C GLY A 838 14.79 5.38 1.48
N ALA A 839 15.98 4.94 1.06
CA ALA A 839 16.36 5.00 -0.36
C ALA A 839 15.60 3.93 -1.18
N ASN A 840 15.15 4.32 -2.37
CA ASN A 840 14.38 3.47 -3.28
C ASN A 840 15.29 2.81 -4.34
N ALA A 841 14.77 1.82 -5.06
CA ALA A 841 15.44 1.31 -6.26
C ALA A 841 15.59 2.46 -7.28
N GLY A 842 16.79 2.62 -7.83
CA GLY A 842 17.15 3.80 -8.64
C GLY A 842 17.83 4.91 -7.86
N GLU A 843 18.01 4.74 -6.55
CA GLU A 843 18.77 5.66 -5.69
C GLU A 843 19.95 4.94 -5.03
N VAL A 844 21.06 5.65 -4.83
CA VAL A 844 22.18 5.20 -4.00
C VAL A 844 22.35 6.18 -2.84
N LEU A 845 22.33 5.65 -1.62
CA LEU A 845 22.57 6.42 -0.42
C LEU A 845 24.07 6.41 -0.10
N SER A 846 24.63 7.57 0.22
CA SER A 846 25.94 7.69 0.88
C SER A 846 25.79 8.09 2.35
N PHE A 847 26.63 7.52 3.23
CA PHE A 847 26.71 7.87 4.66
C PHE A 847 28.10 7.51 5.23
N HIS A 848 28.45 8.07 6.38
CA HIS A 848 29.74 7.79 7.04
C HIS A 848 29.65 6.58 7.98
N GLY A 849 29.68 5.37 7.42
CA GLY A 849 29.54 4.11 8.16
C GLY A 849 30.74 3.77 9.06
N SER A 850 31.90 4.40 8.85
CA SER A 850 33.07 4.26 9.74
C SER A 850 32.81 4.78 11.15
N THR A 851 31.90 5.75 11.34
CA THR A 851 31.57 6.29 12.68
C THR A 851 30.13 6.13 13.08
N CYS A 852 29.18 6.22 12.14
CA CYS A 852 27.76 6.06 12.46
C CYS A 852 27.41 4.58 12.51
N ARG A 853 26.90 4.12 13.66
CA ARG A 853 26.48 2.73 13.74
C ARG A 853 25.27 2.51 12.88
N HIS A 854 25.22 1.35 12.24
CA HIS A 854 24.14 1.01 11.34
C HIS A 854 23.77 -0.47 11.44
N TYR A 855 22.52 -0.79 11.10
CA TYR A 855 22.00 -2.15 11.13
C TYR A 855 20.93 -2.37 10.07
N VAL A 856 20.51 -3.63 9.91
CA VAL A 856 19.40 -4.01 9.04
C VAL A 856 18.42 -4.86 9.84
N ASN A 857 17.15 -4.48 9.84
CA ASN A 857 16.12 -5.15 10.61
C ASN A 857 15.82 -6.58 10.09
N ALA A 858 15.10 -7.37 10.90
CA ALA A 858 14.67 -8.72 10.52
C ALA A 858 13.70 -8.67 9.33
N ASN A 859 13.76 -9.68 8.45
CA ASN A 859 12.89 -9.76 7.28
C ASN A 859 11.66 -10.62 7.61
N HIS A 860 10.56 -10.00 8.03
CA HIS A 860 9.32 -10.74 8.33
C HIS A 860 8.51 -11.08 7.06
N SER A 861 8.81 -10.46 5.92
CA SER A 861 8.08 -10.68 4.67
C SER A 861 8.37 -12.05 4.04
N LEU A 862 7.55 -12.45 3.06
CA LEU A 862 7.79 -13.63 2.22
C LEU A 862 8.86 -13.40 1.13
N TRP A 863 9.41 -12.19 1.02
CA TRP A 863 10.20 -11.75 -0.13
C TRP A 863 11.67 -11.57 0.25
N THR A 864 12.56 -11.72 -0.73
CA THR A 864 14.00 -11.55 -0.50
C THR A 864 14.42 -10.10 -0.70
N ARG A 865 15.11 -9.56 0.30
CA ARG A 865 15.70 -8.23 0.22
C ARG A 865 17.11 -8.32 -0.37
N MET A 866 17.39 -7.54 -1.42
CA MET A 866 18.71 -7.47 -2.05
C MET A 866 19.25 -6.05 -2.11
N SER A 867 20.57 -5.89 -1.93
CA SER A 867 21.28 -4.63 -2.17
C SER A 867 22.74 -4.86 -2.56
N LEU A 868 23.35 -3.81 -3.08
CA LEU A 868 24.80 -3.66 -3.18
C LEU A 868 25.30 -2.68 -2.12
N ASP A 869 26.44 -2.99 -1.51
CA ASP A 869 27.19 -2.08 -0.65
C ASP A 869 28.65 -2.00 -1.07
N PHE A 870 29.18 -0.79 -1.11
CA PHE A 870 30.57 -0.51 -1.48
C PHE A 870 31.07 0.74 -0.77
N ARG A 871 32.39 0.95 -0.76
CA ARG A 871 33.03 2.12 -0.15
C ARG A 871 33.84 2.87 -1.20
N VAL A 872 33.97 4.19 -1.00
CA VAL A 872 34.83 5.05 -1.82
C VAL A 872 35.71 5.89 -0.90
N GLY A 873 37.02 5.66 -0.96
CA GLY A 873 38.04 6.48 -0.31
C GLY A 873 38.52 7.62 -1.21
N VAL A 874 38.93 8.74 -0.60
CA VAL A 874 39.37 9.96 -1.31
C VAL A 874 40.84 10.25 -1.00
N SER A 875 41.68 10.46 -2.03
CA SER A 875 43.09 10.81 -1.85
C SER A 875 43.26 12.06 -0.98
N GLY A 876 44.18 12.02 -0.02
CA GLY A 876 44.40 13.09 0.96
C GLY A 876 43.66 12.86 2.28
N PHE A 877 42.56 12.10 2.26
CA PHE A 877 41.82 11.69 3.46
C PHE A 877 41.95 10.19 3.73
N PHE A 878 42.12 9.39 2.67
CA PHE A 878 42.19 7.94 2.70
C PHE A 878 43.60 7.43 2.39
N ASP A 879 44.08 6.47 3.18
CA ASP A 879 45.36 5.80 2.97
C ASP A 879 45.15 4.42 2.31
N PRO A 880 45.48 4.25 1.01
CA PRO A 880 45.29 2.99 0.30
C PRO A 880 46.27 1.89 0.73
N SER A 881 47.31 2.21 1.50
CA SER A 881 48.29 1.25 2.01
C SER A 881 47.96 0.73 3.41
N TRP A 882 46.93 1.31 4.05
CA TRP A 882 46.50 0.96 5.39
C TRP A 882 45.92 -0.46 5.44
N GLN A 883 46.27 -1.21 6.50
CA GLN A 883 45.74 -2.54 6.80
C GLN A 883 45.62 -2.72 8.32
N MET A 884 44.54 -3.35 8.79
CA MET A 884 44.41 -3.71 10.20
C MET A 884 45.21 -4.97 10.52
N ASN A 885 46.07 -4.92 11.55
CA ASN A 885 46.75 -6.12 12.03
C ASN A 885 45.70 -7.15 12.54
N GLY A 886 45.70 -8.35 11.93
CA GLY A 886 44.77 -9.43 12.27
C GLY A 886 43.58 -9.62 11.30
N THR A 887 43.44 -8.79 10.27
CA THR A 887 42.50 -9.03 9.17
C THR A 887 43.16 -9.81 8.04
N THR A 888 42.57 -10.94 7.63
CA THR A 888 43.18 -11.85 6.63
C THR A 888 42.92 -11.47 5.17
N ALA A 889 42.13 -10.43 4.89
CA ALA A 889 41.96 -9.86 3.55
C ALA A 889 41.27 -8.49 3.64
N ASP A 890 41.81 -7.50 2.95
CA ASP A 890 41.19 -6.20 2.71
C ASP A 890 40.42 -6.26 1.38
N HIS A 891 39.41 -5.41 1.20
CA HIS A 891 38.69 -5.32 -0.06
C HIS A 891 39.63 -4.85 -1.18
N SER A 892 39.60 -5.51 -2.33
CA SER A 892 40.28 -4.99 -3.52
C SER A 892 39.68 -3.65 -3.93
N ARG A 893 40.53 -2.69 -4.26
CA ARG A 893 40.14 -1.32 -4.63
C ARG A 893 40.63 -0.98 -6.03
N ARG A 894 39.82 -0.24 -6.78
CA ARG A 894 40.20 0.34 -8.07
C ARG A 894 40.47 1.83 -7.91
N LYS A 895 41.60 2.28 -8.47
CA LYS A 895 42.03 3.68 -8.47
C LYS A 895 41.52 4.39 -9.72
N VAL A 896 40.88 5.53 -9.55
CA VAL A 896 40.42 6.40 -10.65
C VAL A 896 40.75 7.86 -10.30
N SER A 897 41.21 8.63 -11.28
CA SER A 897 41.45 10.07 -11.12
C SER A 897 40.52 10.85 -12.05
N LEU A 898 39.75 11.79 -11.49
CA LEU A 898 38.77 12.65 -12.20
C LEU A 898 39.12 14.12 -12.11
#